data_AF-F8KVG9-F1
#
_entry.id   AF-F8KVG9-F1
#
_cell.length_a   1.000
_cell.length_b   1.000
_cell.length_c   1.000
_cell.angle_alpha   90.00
_cell.angle_beta   90.00
_cell.angle_gamma   90.00
#
_symmetry.space_group_name_H-M   'P 1'
#
loop_
_entity.id
_entity.type
_entity.pdbx_description
1 polymer ?
#
loop_
_entity_poly.entity_id
_entity_poly.type
_entity_poly.pdbx_seq_one_letter_code
_entity_poly.pdbx_strand_id
1 'polypeptide(L)'
;MDPEKIEQLFLQLETSLEDPRLFQNLFAIVTKIRQHRDAKDGDNLKRVCAEEYEELSRRMDQSSLQESCSARNVLRTRRLANLLVNEEGEINFSLIPPLIEHLKTYLYSLGPNRQYDTKRQEHILHVLTLLLNDKNLAVVLKSISRPYQHKFADQIIRDALQIPPNVAVTDAHARRAALSAWMCYLRQNVGSCFATAPAIIVHDEQPELFLTDIREILATGRLKRTFGGVEYSVPLSTSWGAGELKRQFLIIKNAVEDFEFWLSPGLLAAFENAGIITEDLSLKRKIQKTKQVIQKVFKDYKGNIPYFLISSEELIHEALLKYLDLTHQDLVDYENRTKGMLYTDILIHSVPQAGKAKVSKHQASAHFFVMLENAKSAFKALTDNALLKSWEFTLASFAETKANFTRWNLYSSLGFAPEEPGGIGECLYRMIKEKLDVCNQTVQDRQAEYEMLFSQVKYLEQRIRHASTEQEAKWIKIEYQSKANELNVLQELRDQMHSKAQQFAQLFAALVEMYDSLFPSYFQEVYDADMHDVSTGPYDDSPAGFRLLFKHGRSNTAQWTLIQNQNEFIDALVSFFITTESEIQNDPIAEGLDRDISEIISAVVGHIRTREFLETAFYRMAAAHHTKPIKDPLDHLDQIEKKPWVYTSGGSMSTLVSAYFARDQKPSEMSRWVENPMELLVFLVDTLKQLPPKIQEEYERSPNKSMLMHSPTHAFLLKPGFNRLKEAWKDETYTYIWLRDQILKPAQEFTEQILLDEEAVQVLIELIAQKIPVNYRHYFRKTFAHLYGRKSVSELRNLILNAFEKDRGLQRGDQPALLSEELDSYLYSWLPLFPRYQLEKRIFEIIQLLPGLTVTHLNEIKKAVDKLNVLTRRSQPYLTAHILREICKSLICLITEKTSFPIDYHKEISLVSRKLGYAIPAPLIFADTNWVKEEFGFVINPGAEALELWRIDPIGSSGVPMKSWEMWLDGSRRDLDWGIYNRPFEYYK
;
A
#
# COMPACT_ATOMS: atom_id res chain seq x y z
N MET A 1 -18.18 -32.72 -24.20
CA MET A 1 -17.20 -33.58 -24.91
C MET A 1 -17.60 -35.05 -24.80
N ASP A 2 -17.48 -35.81 -25.88
CA ASP A 2 -17.76 -37.27 -25.87
C ASP A 2 -16.83 -37.99 -24.87
N PRO A 3 -17.34 -38.86 -23.97
CA PRO A 3 -16.54 -39.69 -23.07
C PRO A 3 -15.37 -40.45 -23.71
N GLU A 4 -15.44 -40.84 -24.98
CA GLU A 4 -14.30 -41.46 -25.71
C GLU A 4 -13.15 -40.48 -25.97
N LYS A 5 -13.46 -39.22 -26.30
CA LYS A 5 -12.43 -38.17 -26.46
C LYS A 5 -11.80 -37.79 -25.13
N ILE A 6 -12.58 -37.81 -24.04
CA ILE A 6 -12.06 -37.59 -22.69
C ILE A 6 -11.03 -38.67 -22.34
N GLU A 7 -11.35 -39.94 -22.60
CA GLU A 7 -10.42 -41.06 -22.35
C GLU A 7 -9.10 -40.92 -23.12
N GLN A 8 -9.17 -40.58 -24.42
CA GLN A 8 -7.98 -40.32 -25.24
C GLN A 8 -7.16 -39.13 -24.72
N LEU A 9 -7.83 -38.08 -24.25
CA LEU A 9 -7.18 -36.89 -23.70
C LEU A 9 -6.43 -37.21 -22.40
N PHE A 10 -7.01 -38.02 -21.52
CA PHE A 10 -6.33 -38.47 -20.30
C PHE A 10 -5.16 -39.42 -20.60
N LEU A 11 -5.27 -40.28 -21.61
CA LEU A 11 -4.14 -41.10 -22.09
C LEU A 11 -2.99 -40.24 -22.63
N GLN A 12 -3.29 -39.13 -23.31
CA GLN A 12 -2.28 -38.22 -23.87
C GLN A 12 -1.59 -37.33 -22.83
N LEU A 13 -2.27 -37.00 -21.73
CA LEU A 13 -1.72 -36.11 -20.71
C LEU A 13 -0.64 -36.77 -19.85
N GLU A 14 -0.57 -38.11 -19.81
CA GLU A 14 0.34 -38.89 -18.95
C GLU A 14 0.31 -38.48 -17.46
N THR A 15 -0.71 -37.74 -17.00
CA THR A 15 -0.87 -37.26 -15.62
C THR A 15 -1.85 -38.12 -14.84
N SER A 16 -1.51 -38.47 -13.60
CA SER A 16 -2.42 -39.16 -12.69
C SER A 16 -3.56 -38.25 -12.19
N LEU A 17 -4.64 -38.85 -11.67
CA LEU A 17 -5.75 -38.12 -11.02
C LEU A 17 -5.30 -37.30 -9.80
N GLU A 18 -4.15 -37.64 -9.24
CA GLU A 18 -3.56 -37.01 -8.07
C GLU A 18 -2.63 -35.85 -8.42
N ASP A 19 -2.22 -35.72 -9.69
CA ASP A 19 -1.30 -34.66 -10.10
C ASP A 19 -2.00 -33.31 -9.90
N PRO A 20 -1.45 -32.40 -9.07
CA PRO A 20 -2.02 -31.07 -8.86
C PRO A 20 -2.17 -30.25 -10.16
N ARG A 21 -1.40 -30.58 -11.20
CA ARG A 21 -1.44 -29.91 -12.50
C ARG A 21 -2.55 -30.43 -13.41
N LEU A 22 -3.21 -31.54 -13.05
CA LEU A 22 -4.25 -32.14 -13.88
C LEU A 22 -5.34 -31.11 -14.19
N PHE A 23 -5.88 -30.46 -13.17
CA PHE A 23 -6.95 -29.49 -13.38
C PHE A 23 -6.51 -28.32 -14.26
N GLN A 24 -5.30 -27.80 -14.03
CA GLN A 24 -4.74 -26.73 -14.83
C GLN A 24 -4.58 -27.12 -16.30
N ASN A 25 -4.08 -28.32 -16.58
CA ASN A 25 -3.91 -28.84 -17.94
C ASN A 25 -5.26 -29.04 -18.64
N LEU A 26 -6.24 -29.63 -17.96
CA LEU A 26 -7.58 -29.83 -18.50
C LEU A 26 -8.28 -28.50 -18.80
N PHE A 27 -8.18 -27.54 -17.88
CA PHE A 27 -8.74 -26.20 -18.07
C PHE A 27 -8.10 -25.49 -19.28
N ALA A 28 -6.78 -25.60 -19.44
CA ALA A 28 -6.08 -25.03 -20.61
C ALA A 28 -6.56 -25.65 -21.93
N ILE A 29 -6.83 -26.97 -21.96
CA ILE A 29 -7.38 -27.63 -23.14
C ILE A 29 -8.79 -27.15 -23.45
N VAL A 30 -9.68 -27.10 -22.44
CA VAL A 30 -11.05 -26.59 -22.61
C VAL A 30 -11.05 -25.14 -23.08
N THR A 31 -10.14 -24.32 -22.55
CA THR A 31 -9.96 -22.93 -22.98
C THR A 31 -9.60 -22.84 -24.46
N LYS A 32 -8.66 -23.66 -24.94
CA LYS A 32 -8.27 -23.72 -26.37
C LYS A 32 -9.43 -24.18 -27.26
N ILE A 33 -10.15 -25.23 -26.85
CA ILE A 33 -11.33 -25.73 -27.59
C ILE A 33 -12.37 -24.63 -27.74
N ARG A 34 -12.68 -23.94 -26.63
CA ARG A 34 -13.59 -22.80 -26.63
C ARG A 34 -13.09 -21.67 -27.53
N GLN A 35 -11.82 -21.27 -27.41
CA GLN A 35 -11.22 -20.22 -28.26
C GLN A 35 -11.32 -20.58 -29.75
N HIS A 36 -11.10 -21.84 -30.15
CA HIS A 36 -11.28 -22.28 -31.53
C HIS A 36 -12.73 -22.26 -31.99
N ARG A 37 -13.67 -22.66 -31.12
CA ARG A 37 -15.11 -22.61 -31.40
C ARG A 37 -15.58 -21.16 -31.59
N ASP A 38 -15.14 -20.28 -30.71
CA ASP A 38 -15.59 -18.90 -30.62
C ASP A 38 -14.75 -17.95 -31.51
N ALA A 39 -13.67 -18.42 -32.15
CA ALA A 39 -12.81 -17.62 -33.04
C ALA A 39 -13.56 -17.01 -34.24
N LYS A 40 -14.70 -17.59 -34.62
CA LYS A 40 -15.57 -17.11 -35.70
C LYS A 40 -16.70 -16.20 -35.20
N ASP A 41 -16.81 -16.01 -33.89
CA ASP A 41 -17.81 -15.13 -33.27
C ASP A 41 -17.34 -13.67 -33.39
N GLY A 42 -18.12 -12.85 -34.09
CA GLY A 42 -17.83 -11.42 -34.31
C GLY A 42 -18.15 -10.54 -33.09
N ASP A 43 -18.77 -11.09 -32.06
CA ASP A 43 -19.16 -10.35 -30.86
C ASP A 43 -17.96 -10.07 -29.94
N ASN A 44 -17.42 -8.86 -30.06
CA ASN A 44 -16.31 -8.41 -29.24
C ASN A 44 -16.66 -8.30 -27.74
N LEU A 45 -17.91 -7.96 -27.38
CA LEU A 45 -18.34 -7.81 -25.98
C LEU A 45 -18.31 -9.18 -25.29
N LYS A 46 -18.90 -10.19 -25.94
CA LYS A 46 -18.85 -11.57 -25.48
C LYS A 46 -17.43 -12.07 -25.34
N ARG A 47 -16.55 -11.77 -26.32
CA ARG A 47 -15.15 -12.17 -26.28
C ARG A 47 -14.40 -11.58 -25.08
N VAL A 48 -14.67 -10.32 -24.72
CA VAL A 48 -14.03 -9.68 -23.55
C VAL A 48 -14.50 -10.33 -22.25
N CYS A 49 -15.80 -10.59 -22.11
CA CYS A 49 -16.37 -11.22 -20.91
C CYS A 49 -15.86 -12.65 -20.72
N ALA A 50 -15.74 -13.39 -21.83
CA ALA A 50 -15.27 -14.77 -21.81
C ALA A 50 -13.74 -14.88 -21.69
N GLU A 51 -12.94 -13.83 -21.94
CA GLU A 51 -11.48 -13.95 -21.97
C GLU A 51 -10.89 -14.45 -20.64
N GLU A 52 -10.13 -15.55 -20.70
CA GLU A 52 -9.58 -16.22 -19.51
C GLU A 52 -8.13 -15.84 -19.22
N TYR A 53 -7.42 -15.27 -20.20
CA TYR A 53 -5.99 -14.95 -20.11
C TYR A 53 -5.16 -16.14 -19.57
N GLU A 54 -5.45 -17.36 -20.02
CA GLU A 54 -4.95 -18.61 -19.42
C GLU A 54 -3.42 -18.69 -19.43
N GLU A 55 -2.77 -18.52 -20.59
CA GLU A 55 -1.31 -18.63 -20.70
C GLU A 55 -0.58 -17.58 -19.85
N LEU A 56 -1.10 -16.35 -19.84
CA LEU A 56 -0.58 -15.26 -19.00
C LEU A 56 -0.71 -15.59 -17.51
N SER A 57 -1.90 -16.05 -17.10
CA SER A 57 -2.19 -16.36 -15.70
C SER A 57 -1.37 -17.53 -15.19
N ARG A 58 -1.25 -18.61 -15.97
CA ARG A 58 -0.47 -19.78 -15.61
C ARG A 58 1.00 -19.42 -15.37
N ARG A 59 1.57 -18.55 -16.21
CA ARG A 59 2.94 -18.06 -16.05
C ARG A 59 3.12 -17.18 -14.82
N MET A 60 2.14 -16.32 -14.50
CA MET A 60 2.16 -15.51 -13.28
C MET A 60 2.11 -16.39 -12.03
N ASP A 61 1.15 -17.32 -11.97
CA ASP A 61 0.97 -18.25 -10.85
C ASP A 61 2.22 -19.13 -10.63
N GLN A 62 2.90 -19.54 -11.71
CA GLN A 62 4.17 -20.27 -11.62
C GLN A 62 5.31 -19.41 -11.07
N SER A 63 5.46 -18.18 -11.57
CA SER A 63 6.53 -17.28 -11.11
C SER A 63 6.34 -16.77 -9.68
N SER A 64 5.09 -16.72 -9.19
CA SER A 64 4.71 -16.17 -7.88
C SER A 64 5.20 -14.75 -7.56
N LEU A 65 5.68 -14.00 -8.57
CA LEU A 65 6.15 -12.62 -8.42
C LEU A 65 5.01 -11.61 -8.41
N GLN A 66 3.94 -11.91 -9.12
CA GLN A 66 2.79 -11.03 -9.26
C GLN A 66 1.47 -11.77 -9.25
N GLU A 67 0.42 -11.06 -8.82
CA GLU A 67 -0.90 -11.64 -8.65
C GLU A 67 -1.73 -11.73 -9.95
N SER A 68 -2.03 -12.96 -10.38
CA SER A 68 -2.68 -13.18 -11.67
C SER A 68 -4.12 -12.67 -11.72
N CYS A 69 -4.85 -12.73 -10.61
CA CYS A 69 -6.22 -12.21 -10.50
C CYS A 69 -6.30 -10.69 -10.66
N SER A 70 -5.32 -9.96 -10.11
CA SER A 70 -5.19 -8.51 -10.29
C SER A 70 -4.91 -8.17 -11.76
N ALA A 71 -4.00 -8.90 -12.41
CA ALA A 71 -3.70 -8.66 -13.82
C ALA A 71 -4.90 -8.89 -14.74
N ARG A 72 -5.67 -9.96 -14.53
CA ARG A 72 -6.90 -10.21 -15.29
C ARG A 72 -7.93 -9.10 -15.11
N ASN A 73 -8.08 -8.59 -13.88
CA ASN A 73 -9.00 -7.49 -13.62
C ASN A 73 -8.58 -6.22 -14.35
N VAL A 74 -7.33 -5.77 -14.20
CA VAL A 74 -6.81 -4.57 -14.89
C VAL A 74 -6.91 -4.68 -16.42
N LEU A 75 -6.53 -5.81 -16.99
CA LEU A 75 -6.60 -6.01 -18.45
C LEU A 75 -8.05 -6.00 -18.95
N ARG A 76 -8.98 -6.60 -18.21
CA ARG A 76 -10.39 -6.65 -18.57
C ARG A 76 -11.05 -5.28 -18.46
N THR A 77 -10.83 -4.56 -17.36
CA THR A 77 -11.46 -3.25 -17.11
C THR A 77 -10.96 -2.21 -18.10
N ARG A 78 -9.67 -2.20 -18.43
CA ARG A 78 -9.11 -1.36 -19.49
C ARG A 78 -9.75 -1.64 -20.84
N ARG A 79 -9.90 -2.92 -21.20
CA ARG A 79 -10.53 -3.31 -22.48
C ARG A 79 -12.00 -2.94 -22.54
N LEU A 80 -12.74 -3.12 -21.44
CA LEU A 80 -14.15 -2.72 -21.35
C LEU A 80 -14.31 -1.20 -21.46
N ALA A 81 -13.47 -0.41 -20.77
CA ALA A 81 -13.51 1.04 -20.85
C ALA A 81 -13.28 1.55 -22.28
N ASN A 82 -12.32 0.95 -23.00
CA ASN A 82 -12.06 1.28 -24.41
C ASN A 82 -13.23 0.94 -25.34
N LEU A 83 -14.05 -0.06 -25.02
CA LEU A 83 -15.24 -0.42 -25.80
C LEU A 83 -16.45 0.45 -25.47
N LEU A 84 -16.60 0.84 -24.21
CA LEU A 84 -17.75 1.60 -23.73
C LEU A 84 -17.64 3.10 -23.99
N VAL A 85 -16.44 3.65 -24.10
CA VAL A 85 -16.21 5.07 -24.39
C VAL A 85 -15.62 5.22 -25.78
N ASN A 86 -16.33 5.89 -26.69
CA ASN A 86 -15.86 6.12 -28.06
C ASN A 86 -14.76 7.20 -28.13
N GLU A 87 -14.25 7.48 -29.33
CA GLU A 87 -13.17 8.47 -29.53
C GLU A 87 -13.62 9.91 -29.25
N GLU A 88 -14.92 10.20 -29.35
CA GLU A 88 -15.54 11.47 -28.95
C GLU A 88 -15.70 11.59 -27.41
N GLY A 89 -15.42 10.52 -26.68
CA GLY A 89 -15.56 10.43 -25.23
C GLY A 89 -17.00 10.22 -24.75
N GLU A 90 -17.93 9.88 -25.64
CA GLU A 90 -19.30 9.53 -25.28
C GLU A 90 -19.40 8.07 -24.84
N ILE A 91 -20.26 7.84 -23.84
CA ILE A 91 -20.55 6.51 -23.33
C ILE A 91 -21.56 5.84 -24.25
N ASN A 92 -21.22 4.67 -24.75
CA ASN A 92 -22.06 3.88 -25.64
C ASN A 92 -23.08 3.07 -24.86
N PHE A 93 -24.14 3.74 -24.38
CA PHE A 93 -25.19 3.13 -23.55
C PHE A 93 -25.89 1.93 -24.19
N SER A 94 -25.94 1.84 -25.52
CA SER A 94 -26.54 0.68 -26.19
C SER A 94 -25.75 -0.62 -25.97
N LEU A 95 -24.46 -0.53 -25.64
CA LEU A 95 -23.62 -1.70 -25.37
C LEU A 95 -23.74 -2.21 -23.92
N ILE A 96 -24.24 -1.39 -22.99
CA ILE A 96 -24.25 -1.74 -21.56
C ILE A 96 -25.22 -2.90 -21.25
N PRO A 97 -26.50 -2.88 -21.68
CA PRO A 97 -27.41 -4.01 -21.44
C PRO A 97 -26.92 -5.36 -21.98
N PRO A 98 -26.48 -5.51 -23.25
CA PRO A 98 -25.97 -6.79 -23.72
C PRO A 98 -24.67 -7.18 -23.00
N LEU A 99 -23.81 -6.22 -22.65
CA LEU A 99 -22.60 -6.49 -21.87
C LEU A 99 -22.92 -7.05 -20.49
N ILE A 100 -23.92 -6.50 -19.78
CA ILE A 100 -24.38 -7.01 -18.48
C ILE A 100 -24.85 -8.46 -18.60
N GLU A 101 -25.62 -8.79 -19.65
CA GLU A 101 -26.12 -10.16 -19.86
C GLU A 101 -25.00 -11.14 -20.22
N HIS A 102 -24.03 -10.72 -21.04
CA HIS A 102 -22.83 -11.52 -21.30
C HIS A 102 -22.00 -11.71 -20.02
N LEU A 103 -21.79 -10.66 -19.23
CA LEU A 103 -21.01 -10.75 -18.01
C LEU A 103 -21.70 -11.67 -16.98
N LYS A 104 -23.03 -11.59 -16.81
CA LYS A 104 -23.79 -12.55 -15.99
C LYS A 104 -23.60 -13.99 -16.47
N THR A 105 -23.53 -14.22 -17.77
CA THR A 105 -23.34 -15.55 -18.36
C THR A 105 -21.94 -16.12 -18.07
N TYR A 106 -20.92 -15.26 -18.03
CA TYR A 106 -19.51 -15.64 -17.86
C TYR A 106 -18.93 -15.21 -16.49
N LEU A 107 -19.79 -14.92 -15.51
CA LEU A 107 -19.45 -14.21 -14.27
C LEU A 107 -18.41 -14.95 -13.42
N TYR A 108 -18.52 -16.28 -13.36
CA TYR A 108 -17.67 -17.11 -12.51
C TYR A 108 -16.83 -18.04 -13.38
N SER A 109 -15.52 -17.76 -13.48
CA SER A 109 -14.57 -18.67 -14.13
C SER A 109 -14.25 -19.82 -13.18
N LEU A 110 -14.24 -21.03 -13.70
CA LEU A 110 -14.02 -22.24 -12.92
C LEU A 110 -12.54 -22.65 -12.89
N GLY A 111 -11.62 -21.93 -13.55
CA GLY A 111 -10.22 -22.36 -13.64
C GLY A 111 -9.45 -22.39 -12.31
N PRO A 112 -8.22 -22.93 -12.30
CA PRO A 112 -7.37 -22.91 -11.11
C PRO A 112 -7.11 -21.46 -10.65
N ASN A 113 -7.20 -21.24 -9.33
CA ASN A 113 -7.08 -19.92 -8.70
C ASN A 113 -8.09 -18.86 -9.22
N ARG A 114 -9.19 -19.27 -9.88
CA ARG A 114 -10.22 -18.34 -10.39
C ARG A 114 -11.28 -17.98 -9.36
N GLN A 115 -11.32 -18.64 -8.21
CA GLN A 115 -12.17 -18.23 -7.07
C GLN A 115 -11.85 -16.80 -6.58
N TYR A 116 -10.62 -16.32 -6.82
CA TYR A 116 -10.23 -14.96 -6.48
C TYR A 116 -10.78 -13.91 -7.49
N ASP A 117 -11.27 -14.34 -8.65
CA ASP A 117 -11.84 -13.43 -9.65
C ASP A 117 -13.31 -13.10 -9.36
N THR A 118 -14.02 -13.94 -8.60
CA THR A 118 -15.45 -13.81 -8.26
C THR A 118 -15.80 -12.38 -7.84
N LYS A 119 -15.20 -11.87 -6.75
CA LYS A 119 -15.47 -10.51 -6.24
C LYS A 119 -15.14 -9.42 -7.27
N ARG A 120 -14.07 -9.61 -8.05
CA ARG A 120 -13.62 -8.66 -9.09
C ARG A 120 -14.62 -8.57 -10.24
N GLN A 121 -15.18 -9.71 -10.67
CA GLN A 121 -16.18 -9.73 -11.74
C GLN A 121 -17.54 -9.23 -11.25
N GLU A 122 -17.92 -9.55 -10.01
CA GLU A 122 -19.11 -9.00 -9.35
C GLU A 122 -19.02 -7.48 -9.23
N HIS A 123 -17.84 -6.94 -8.92
CA HIS A 123 -17.60 -5.49 -8.90
C HIS A 123 -17.80 -4.85 -10.28
N ILE A 124 -17.22 -5.43 -11.34
CA ILE A 124 -17.46 -4.95 -12.71
C ILE A 124 -18.96 -4.95 -13.04
N LEU A 125 -19.66 -6.03 -12.70
CA LEU A 125 -21.11 -6.15 -12.92
C LEU A 125 -21.89 -5.09 -12.13
N HIS A 126 -21.49 -4.83 -10.89
CA HIS A 126 -22.08 -3.82 -10.04
C HIS A 126 -21.92 -2.42 -10.65
N VAL A 127 -20.71 -2.05 -11.07
CA VAL A 127 -20.40 -0.77 -11.72
C VAL A 127 -21.21 -0.59 -13.00
N LEU A 128 -21.28 -1.60 -13.86
CA LEU A 128 -22.07 -1.54 -15.09
C LEU A 128 -23.57 -1.37 -14.81
N THR A 129 -24.07 -2.04 -13.77
CA THR A 129 -25.47 -1.93 -13.34
C THR A 129 -25.77 -0.53 -12.79
N LEU A 130 -24.87 0.05 -12.01
CA LEU A 130 -24.98 1.42 -11.52
C LEU A 130 -24.93 2.42 -12.67
N LEU A 131 -24.00 2.26 -13.62
CA LEU A 131 -23.88 3.15 -14.78
C LEU A 131 -25.14 3.12 -15.68
N LEU A 132 -25.83 1.98 -15.74
CA LEU A 132 -27.09 1.85 -16.48
C LEU A 132 -28.27 2.54 -15.77
N ASN A 133 -28.35 2.38 -14.45
CA ASN A 133 -29.54 2.75 -13.67
C ASN A 133 -29.47 4.17 -13.08
N ASP A 134 -28.26 4.66 -12.77
CA ASP A 134 -28.04 5.96 -12.19
C ASP A 134 -27.50 6.96 -13.22
N LYS A 135 -28.39 7.84 -13.66
CA LYS A 135 -28.07 8.89 -14.64
C LYS A 135 -27.09 9.93 -14.09
N ASN A 136 -27.05 10.15 -12.77
CA ASN A 136 -26.15 11.13 -12.18
C ASN A 136 -24.70 10.68 -12.32
N LEU A 137 -24.40 9.40 -12.08
CA LEU A 137 -23.06 8.84 -12.25
C LEU A 137 -22.56 8.98 -13.70
N ALA A 138 -23.43 8.75 -14.68
CA ALA A 138 -23.12 8.99 -16.08
C ALA A 138 -22.79 10.47 -16.38
N VAL A 139 -23.52 11.41 -15.78
CA VAL A 139 -23.27 12.86 -15.91
C VAL A 139 -21.92 13.22 -15.29
N VAL A 140 -21.61 12.73 -14.09
CA VAL A 140 -20.32 12.98 -13.43
C VAL A 140 -19.17 12.43 -14.27
N LEU A 141 -19.27 11.17 -14.74
CA LEU A 141 -18.26 10.57 -15.62
C LEU A 141 -18.07 11.37 -16.92
N LYS A 142 -19.15 11.83 -17.55
CA LYS A 142 -19.08 12.68 -18.76
C LYS A 142 -18.42 14.03 -18.49
N SER A 143 -18.56 14.56 -17.27
CA SER A 143 -17.94 15.83 -16.85
C SER A 143 -16.42 15.76 -16.66
N ILE A 144 -15.83 14.55 -16.63
CA ILE A 144 -14.38 14.38 -16.58
C ILE A 144 -13.78 14.75 -17.94
N SER A 145 -12.82 15.66 -17.90
CA SER A 145 -12.05 16.14 -19.06
C SER A 145 -10.57 15.86 -18.88
N ARG A 146 -9.79 16.02 -19.95
CA ARG A 146 -8.33 15.95 -19.85
C ARG A 146 -7.77 17.01 -18.89
N PRO A 147 -6.64 16.73 -18.22
CA PRO A 147 -5.94 17.73 -17.43
C PRO A 147 -5.45 18.90 -18.28
N TYR A 148 -5.68 20.12 -17.82
CA TYR A 148 -5.09 21.32 -18.44
C TYR A 148 -3.85 21.71 -17.65
N GLN A 149 -2.67 21.69 -18.28
CA GLN A 149 -1.38 22.13 -17.72
C GLN A 149 -0.78 21.27 -16.58
N HIS A 150 -1.36 20.12 -16.22
CA HIS A 150 -0.81 19.22 -15.18
C HIS A 150 -0.13 17.96 -15.77
N LYS A 151 1.20 18.03 -15.99
CA LYS A 151 1.98 16.94 -16.64
C LYS A 151 1.85 15.58 -15.94
N PHE A 152 1.80 15.55 -14.61
CA PHE A 152 1.67 14.28 -13.87
C PHE A 152 0.29 13.62 -14.05
N ALA A 153 -0.77 14.43 -14.18
CA ALA A 153 -2.11 13.88 -14.39
C ALA A 153 -2.24 13.32 -15.81
N ASP A 154 -1.59 13.96 -16.79
CA ASP A 154 -1.43 13.42 -18.15
C ASP A 154 -0.71 12.07 -18.13
N GLN A 155 0.41 11.98 -17.40
CA GLN A 155 1.18 10.75 -17.26
C GLN A 155 0.39 9.62 -16.58
N ILE A 156 -0.37 9.91 -15.52
CA ILE A 156 -1.19 8.91 -14.84
C ILE A 156 -2.28 8.35 -15.77
N ILE A 157 -2.89 9.17 -16.63
CA ILE A 157 -3.84 8.70 -17.65
C ILE A 157 -3.13 7.78 -18.65
N ARG A 158 -1.91 8.14 -19.07
CA ARG A 158 -1.09 7.30 -19.97
C ARG A 158 -0.77 5.96 -19.33
N ASP A 159 -0.34 5.94 -18.08
CA ASP A 159 0.04 4.73 -17.36
C ASP A 159 -1.18 3.83 -17.12
N ALA A 160 -2.33 4.40 -16.76
CA ALA A 160 -3.57 3.65 -16.53
C ALA A 160 -4.08 2.92 -17.81
N LEU A 161 -3.92 3.56 -18.97
CA LEU A 161 -4.39 3.06 -20.26
C LEU A 161 -3.28 2.44 -21.13
N GLN A 162 -2.02 2.49 -20.71
CA GLN A 162 -0.83 2.12 -21.49
C GLN A 162 -0.77 2.85 -22.84
N ILE A 163 -1.01 4.16 -22.82
CA ILE A 163 -0.95 5.01 -24.01
C ILE A 163 0.52 5.33 -24.33
N PRO A 164 0.97 5.10 -25.58
CA PRO A 164 2.32 5.47 -26.00
C PRO A 164 2.64 6.96 -25.80
N PRO A 165 3.91 7.32 -25.51
CA PRO A 165 4.30 8.71 -25.20
C PRO A 165 4.06 9.69 -26.36
N ASN A 166 4.01 9.20 -27.60
CA ASN A 166 3.78 9.99 -28.81
C ASN A 166 2.31 10.34 -29.07
N VAL A 167 1.35 9.74 -28.35
CA VAL A 167 -0.09 10.01 -28.52
C VAL A 167 -0.53 11.11 -27.56
N ALA A 168 -1.29 12.10 -28.02
CA ALA A 168 -1.82 13.14 -27.14
C ALA A 168 -2.99 12.63 -26.28
N VAL A 169 -3.05 13.02 -25.00
CA VAL A 169 -4.19 12.68 -24.13
C VAL A 169 -5.40 13.54 -24.50
N THR A 170 -6.57 12.89 -24.58
CA THR A 170 -7.86 13.47 -24.97
C THR A 170 -8.86 13.31 -23.84
N ASP A 171 -10.01 13.97 -23.94
CA ASP A 171 -11.12 13.79 -22.99
C ASP A 171 -11.63 12.34 -22.99
N ALA A 172 -11.62 11.68 -24.15
CA ALA A 172 -11.93 10.26 -24.26
C ALA A 172 -10.95 9.41 -23.43
N HIS A 173 -9.65 9.69 -23.48
CA HIS A 173 -8.66 9.02 -22.65
C HIS A 173 -8.91 9.25 -21.15
N ALA A 174 -9.23 10.48 -20.73
CA ALA A 174 -9.54 10.77 -19.33
C ALA A 174 -10.76 9.98 -18.83
N ARG A 175 -11.84 9.92 -19.62
CA ARG A 175 -13.07 9.16 -19.30
C ARG A 175 -12.84 7.66 -19.32
N ARG A 176 -12.04 7.14 -20.27
CA ARG A 176 -11.62 5.73 -20.31
C ARG A 176 -10.81 5.36 -19.07
N ALA A 177 -9.87 6.21 -18.65
CA ALA A 177 -9.07 6.00 -17.46
C ALA A 177 -9.94 5.98 -16.20
N ALA A 178 -10.85 6.95 -16.04
CA ALA A 178 -11.78 7.02 -14.92
C ALA A 178 -12.72 5.80 -14.84
N LEU A 179 -13.31 5.39 -15.98
CA LEU A 179 -14.18 4.21 -16.03
C LEU A 179 -13.40 2.91 -15.77
N SER A 180 -12.18 2.79 -16.31
CA SER A 180 -11.29 1.66 -16.03
C SER A 180 -10.91 1.58 -14.55
N ALA A 181 -10.62 2.73 -13.92
CA ALA A 181 -10.33 2.83 -12.49
C ALA A 181 -11.54 2.39 -11.66
N TRP A 182 -12.74 2.90 -11.97
CA TRP A 182 -13.97 2.54 -11.25
C TRP A 182 -14.32 1.05 -11.34
N MET A 183 -14.14 0.43 -12.51
CA MET A 183 -14.38 -1.01 -12.68
C MET A 183 -13.26 -1.88 -12.10
N CYS A 184 -12.09 -1.32 -11.81
CA CYS A 184 -10.96 -2.04 -11.23
C CYS A 184 -11.18 -2.23 -9.73
N TYR A 185 -10.95 -3.44 -9.23
CA TYR A 185 -11.24 -3.77 -7.85
C TYR A 185 -10.09 -3.31 -6.95
N LEU A 186 -10.37 -2.38 -6.03
CA LEU A 186 -9.36 -1.77 -5.16
C LEU A 186 -8.89 -2.75 -4.07
N ARG A 187 -7.57 -2.90 -3.93
CA ARG A 187 -6.92 -3.74 -2.91
C ARG A 187 -5.61 -3.15 -2.44
N GLN A 188 -5.25 -3.38 -1.18
CA GLN A 188 -3.99 -2.95 -0.59
C GLN A 188 -2.82 -3.65 -1.29
N ASN A 189 -1.82 -2.88 -1.71
CA ASN A 189 -0.56 -3.37 -2.28
C ASN A 189 0.68 -2.82 -1.55
N VAL A 190 0.52 -1.76 -0.75
CA VAL A 190 1.57 -1.04 -0.01
C VAL A 190 1.04 -0.71 1.40
N GLY A 191 1.91 -0.65 2.42
CA GLY A 191 1.59 -0.36 3.84
C GLY A 191 0.82 0.96 4.07
N SER A 192 -0.50 0.90 3.87
CA SER A 192 -1.45 2.01 3.95
C SER A 192 -2.87 1.55 4.33
N CYS A 193 -3.00 0.44 5.05
CA CYS A 193 -4.28 -0.16 5.44
C CYS A 193 -5.29 0.85 5.99
N PHE A 194 -4.81 1.82 6.80
CA PHE A 194 -5.60 2.90 7.40
C PHE A 194 -6.32 3.78 6.36
N ALA A 195 -5.76 3.87 5.14
CA ALA A 195 -6.32 4.58 4.00
C ALA A 195 -7.04 3.65 3.03
N THR A 196 -6.52 2.44 2.80
CA THR A 196 -7.15 1.49 1.88
C THR A 196 -8.56 1.09 2.34
N ALA A 197 -8.77 0.83 3.64
CA ALA A 197 -10.08 0.46 4.17
C ALA A 197 -11.16 1.52 3.86
N PRO A 198 -11.00 2.81 4.24
CA PRO A 198 -11.97 3.84 3.88
C PRO A 198 -12.02 4.11 2.37
N ALA A 199 -10.91 4.00 1.64
CA ALA A 199 -10.91 4.15 0.19
C ALA A 199 -11.78 3.08 -0.51
N ILE A 200 -11.75 1.82 -0.06
CA ILE A 200 -12.62 0.76 -0.57
C ILE A 200 -14.10 1.11 -0.33
N ILE A 201 -14.47 1.62 0.85
CA ILE A 201 -15.85 2.05 1.11
C ILE A 201 -16.28 3.15 0.13
N VAL A 202 -15.43 4.16 -0.08
CA VAL A 202 -15.75 5.26 -1.01
C VAL A 202 -15.87 4.74 -2.45
N HIS A 203 -14.94 3.90 -2.87
CA HIS A 203 -14.86 3.37 -4.24
C HIS A 203 -16.01 2.41 -4.57
N ASP A 204 -16.28 1.44 -3.69
CA ASP A 204 -17.24 0.37 -3.95
C ASP A 204 -18.67 0.79 -3.59
N GLU A 205 -18.86 1.63 -2.56
CA GLU A 205 -20.18 1.93 -1.98
C GLU A 205 -20.64 3.39 -2.17
N GLN A 206 -19.74 4.33 -2.48
CA GLN A 206 -20.06 5.75 -2.70
C GLN A 206 -19.48 6.28 -4.03
N PRO A 207 -19.87 5.69 -5.17
CA PRO A 207 -19.25 5.96 -6.48
C PRO A 207 -19.35 7.40 -6.95
N GLU A 208 -20.37 8.15 -6.52
CA GLU A 208 -20.50 9.58 -6.84
C GLU A 208 -19.36 10.41 -6.23
N LEU A 209 -19.01 10.12 -4.97
CA LEU A 209 -17.89 10.77 -4.29
C LEU A 209 -16.56 10.38 -4.95
N PHE A 210 -16.37 9.09 -5.26
CA PHE A 210 -15.20 8.62 -5.99
C PHE A 210 -15.02 9.33 -7.34
N LEU A 211 -16.05 9.36 -8.20
CA LEU A 211 -15.95 10.01 -9.51
C LEU A 211 -15.76 11.53 -9.41
N THR A 212 -16.34 12.16 -8.38
CA THR A 212 -16.14 13.57 -8.08
C THR A 212 -14.69 13.87 -7.72
N ASP A 213 -14.07 13.00 -6.92
CA ASP A 213 -12.65 13.12 -6.56
C ASP A 213 -11.75 12.94 -7.77
N ILE A 214 -12.02 11.94 -8.61
CA ILE A 214 -11.26 11.74 -9.86
C ILE A 214 -11.36 12.98 -10.75
N ARG A 215 -12.56 13.56 -10.88
CA ARG A 215 -12.73 14.82 -11.62
C ARG A 215 -11.91 15.95 -11.02
N GLU A 216 -11.97 16.14 -9.70
CA GLU A 216 -11.25 17.22 -9.01
C GLU A 216 -9.73 17.07 -9.17
N ILE A 217 -9.21 15.86 -8.96
CA ILE A 217 -7.78 15.56 -9.06
C ILE A 217 -7.26 15.72 -10.50
N LEU A 218 -8.00 15.25 -11.51
CA LEU A 218 -7.59 15.40 -12.91
C LEU A 218 -7.71 16.85 -13.40
N ALA A 219 -8.72 17.59 -12.92
CA ALA A 219 -8.93 18.98 -13.33
C ALA A 219 -7.97 19.96 -12.63
N THR A 220 -7.68 19.74 -11.35
CA THR A 220 -6.97 20.72 -10.51
C THR A 220 -5.61 20.25 -10.01
N GLY A 221 -5.28 18.96 -10.13
CA GLY A 221 -4.05 18.38 -9.56
C GLY A 221 -4.06 18.28 -8.03
N ARG A 222 -5.24 18.34 -7.39
CA ARG A 222 -5.41 18.26 -5.94
C ARG A 222 -6.79 17.77 -5.53
N LEU A 223 -6.90 17.42 -4.25
CA LEU A 223 -8.15 17.16 -3.56
C LEU A 223 -8.31 18.12 -2.38
N LYS A 224 -9.50 18.68 -2.20
CA LYS A 224 -9.81 19.61 -1.11
C LYS A 224 -10.90 19.10 -0.19
N ARG A 225 -10.73 19.31 1.12
CA ARG A 225 -11.75 19.04 2.15
C ARG A 225 -11.73 20.14 3.20
N THR A 226 -12.91 20.53 3.68
CA THR A 226 -13.04 21.51 4.77
C THR A 226 -13.33 20.76 6.06
N PHE A 227 -12.49 20.91 7.08
CA PHE A 227 -12.62 20.25 8.38
C PHE A 227 -12.33 21.27 9.48
N GLY A 228 -13.19 21.38 10.50
CA GLY A 228 -13.00 22.34 11.59
C GLY A 228 -12.91 23.81 11.13
N GLY A 229 -13.59 24.15 10.03
CA GLY A 229 -13.55 25.49 9.43
C GLY A 229 -12.30 25.80 8.59
N VAL A 230 -11.35 24.87 8.46
CA VAL A 230 -10.12 25.04 7.68
C VAL A 230 -10.19 24.22 6.39
N GLU A 231 -9.85 24.84 5.25
CA GLU A 231 -9.70 24.13 3.98
C GLU A 231 -8.33 23.45 3.91
N TYR A 232 -8.32 22.11 3.83
CA TYR A 232 -7.14 21.30 3.60
C TYR A 232 -7.09 20.90 2.13
N SER A 233 -5.95 21.19 1.50
CA SER A 233 -5.67 20.85 0.10
C SER A 233 -4.50 19.88 0.05
N VAL A 234 -4.69 18.75 -0.63
CA VAL A 234 -3.66 17.71 -0.81
C VAL A 234 -3.35 17.58 -2.31
N PRO A 235 -2.07 17.57 -2.73
CA PRO A 235 -1.71 17.41 -4.14
C PRO A 235 -1.97 15.98 -4.62
N LEU A 236 -2.22 15.83 -5.92
CA LEU A 236 -2.26 14.53 -6.58
C LEU A 236 -0.96 13.76 -6.33
N SER A 237 -1.07 12.53 -5.82
CA SER A 237 0.08 11.64 -5.67
C SER A 237 0.72 11.37 -7.03
N THR A 238 1.98 11.78 -7.19
CA THR A 238 2.78 11.55 -8.40
C THR A 238 3.23 10.10 -8.53
N SER A 239 3.21 9.36 -7.43
CA SER A 239 3.46 7.92 -7.41
C SER A 239 2.14 7.16 -7.29
N TRP A 240 2.13 5.97 -7.86
CA TRP A 240 1.11 4.94 -7.70
C TRP A 240 1.71 3.70 -7.03
N GLY A 241 2.75 3.93 -6.20
CA GLY A 241 3.35 2.99 -5.26
C GLY A 241 4.36 2.05 -5.90
N ALA A 242 5.00 1.24 -5.05
CA ALA A 242 5.95 0.22 -5.49
C ALA A 242 5.27 -1.06 -6.03
N GLY A 243 3.98 -1.26 -5.75
CA GLY A 243 3.29 -2.53 -6.04
C GLY A 243 4.08 -3.71 -5.46
N GLU A 244 4.25 -4.78 -6.23
CA GLU A 244 5.01 -5.97 -5.80
C GLU A 244 6.53 -5.87 -6.07
N LEU A 245 7.05 -4.71 -6.47
CA LEU A 245 8.48 -4.54 -6.83
C LEU A 245 9.42 -4.81 -5.67
N LYS A 246 9.06 -4.35 -4.46
CA LYS A 246 9.90 -4.41 -3.25
C LYS A 246 9.74 -5.69 -2.45
N ARG A 247 8.83 -6.59 -2.86
CA ARG A 247 8.64 -7.88 -2.21
C ARG A 247 9.95 -8.67 -2.25
N GLN A 248 10.44 -9.10 -1.10
CA GLN A 248 11.70 -9.83 -0.98
C GLN A 248 11.49 -11.33 -1.17
N PHE A 249 12.39 -11.96 -1.93
CA PHE A 249 12.41 -13.40 -2.17
C PHE A 249 13.74 -13.99 -1.70
N LEU A 250 13.66 -15.11 -0.99
CA LEU A 250 14.82 -15.82 -0.48
C LEU A 250 15.34 -16.81 -1.52
N ILE A 251 16.44 -16.45 -2.17
CA ILE A 251 17.06 -17.25 -3.22
C ILE A 251 18.17 -18.11 -2.64
N ILE A 252 18.17 -19.38 -3.03
CA ILE A 252 19.24 -20.34 -2.72
C ILE A 252 19.99 -20.58 -4.03
N LYS A 253 21.29 -20.27 -4.09
CA LYS A 253 22.06 -20.31 -5.36
C LYS A 253 22.04 -21.69 -6.05
N ASN A 254 21.97 -22.76 -5.27
CA ASN A 254 21.93 -24.13 -5.78
C ASN A 254 20.51 -24.63 -6.14
N ALA A 255 19.47 -23.84 -5.86
CA ALA A 255 18.06 -24.17 -6.10
C ALA A 255 17.32 -23.04 -6.81
N VAL A 256 18.04 -22.23 -7.59
CA VAL A 256 17.47 -21.11 -8.38
C VAL A 256 16.36 -21.58 -9.32
N GLU A 257 16.42 -22.83 -9.79
CA GLU A 257 15.43 -23.35 -10.72
C GLU A 257 14.04 -23.57 -10.11
N ASP A 258 13.93 -23.60 -8.78
CA ASP A 258 12.66 -23.81 -8.07
C ASP A 258 11.70 -22.60 -8.17
N PHE A 259 12.21 -21.42 -8.56
CA PHE A 259 11.44 -20.17 -8.52
C PHE A 259 10.86 -19.72 -9.88
N GLU A 260 11.32 -20.29 -11.00
CA GLU A 260 10.85 -19.99 -12.37
C GLU A 260 10.61 -18.50 -12.74
N PHE A 261 11.32 -17.54 -12.13
CA PHE A 261 11.07 -16.09 -12.29
C PHE A 261 11.08 -15.60 -13.74
N TRP A 262 11.83 -16.25 -14.63
CA TRP A 262 11.87 -15.94 -16.06
C TRP A 262 10.53 -16.14 -16.79
N LEU A 263 9.55 -16.80 -16.17
CA LEU A 263 8.19 -16.92 -16.69
C LEU A 263 7.34 -15.67 -16.42
N SER A 264 7.74 -14.80 -15.48
CA SER A 264 6.97 -13.64 -15.07
C SER A 264 6.68 -12.69 -16.24
N PRO A 265 5.41 -12.46 -16.60
CA PRO A 265 5.04 -11.46 -17.60
C PRO A 265 5.45 -10.04 -17.20
N GLY A 266 5.45 -9.69 -15.91
CA GLY A 266 5.91 -8.37 -15.45
C GLY A 266 7.39 -8.14 -15.68
N LEU A 267 8.25 -9.11 -15.36
CA LEU A 267 9.69 -9.00 -15.65
C LEU A 267 9.96 -8.95 -17.16
N LEU A 268 9.19 -9.70 -17.97
CA LEU A 268 9.27 -9.57 -19.43
C LEU A 268 8.92 -8.16 -19.88
N ALA A 269 7.79 -7.60 -19.42
CA ALA A 269 7.37 -6.26 -19.76
C ALA A 269 8.39 -5.20 -19.32
N ALA A 270 8.97 -5.36 -18.12
CA ALA A 270 10.02 -4.51 -17.59
C ALA A 270 11.28 -4.53 -18.47
N PHE A 271 11.77 -5.71 -18.84
CA PHE A 271 12.95 -5.86 -19.69
C PHE A 271 12.71 -5.43 -21.14
N GLU A 272 11.48 -5.52 -21.65
CA GLU A 272 11.09 -5.00 -22.96
C GLU A 272 11.07 -3.47 -22.97
N ASN A 273 10.40 -2.84 -22.00
CA ASN A 273 10.32 -1.37 -21.89
C ASN A 273 11.67 -0.73 -21.52
N ALA A 274 12.53 -1.48 -20.82
CA ALA A 274 13.92 -1.11 -20.63
C ALA A 274 14.76 -1.19 -21.92
N GLY A 275 14.33 -1.93 -22.94
CA GLY A 275 15.14 -2.18 -24.14
C GLY A 275 16.22 -3.27 -23.98
N ILE A 276 16.23 -4.01 -22.86
CA ILE A 276 17.08 -5.20 -22.68
C ILE A 276 16.65 -6.31 -23.65
N ILE A 277 15.34 -6.43 -23.85
CA ILE A 277 14.73 -7.39 -24.78
C ILE A 277 14.00 -6.63 -25.88
N THR A 278 14.21 -7.04 -27.14
CA THR A 278 13.52 -6.47 -28.29
C THR A 278 12.10 -7.00 -28.41
N GLU A 279 11.14 -6.11 -28.69
CA GLU A 279 9.70 -6.41 -28.77
C GLU A 279 9.35 -7.48 -29.81
N ASP A 280 10.06 -7.52 -30.94
CA ASP A 280 9.79 -8.40 -32.10
C ASP A 280 10.07 -9.90 -31.87
N LEU A 281 10.61 -10.27 -30.71
CA LEU A 281 10.94 -11.66 -30.41
C LEU A 281 9.70 -12.49 -30.09
N SER A 282 9.69 -13.75 -30.54
CA SER A 282 8.67 -14.71 -30.10
C SER A 282 8.74 -14.93 -28.58
N LEU A 283 7.60 -15.23 -27.96
CA LEU A 283 7.50 -15.37 -26.51
C LEU A 283 8.53 -16.38 -25.93
N LYS A 284 8.73 -17.52 -26.61
CA LYS A 284 9.71 -18.53 -26.21
C LYS A 284 11.14 -17.96 -26.15
N ARG A 285 11.51 -17.10 -27.11
CA ARG A 285 12.83 -16.43 -27.14
C ARG A 285 12.94 -15.34 -26.07
N LYS A 286 11.86 -14.60 -25.82
CA LYS A 286 11.79 -13.60 -24.73
C LYS A 286 12.02 -14.25 -23.37
N ILE A 287 11.36 -15.37 -23.08
CA ILE A 287 11.55 -16.16 -21.85
C ILE A 287 12.99 -16.66 -21.73
N GLN A 288 13.57 -17.19 -22.82
CA GLN A 288 14.95 -17.69 -22.80
C GLN A 288 15.97 -16.59 -22.52
N LYS A 289 15.83 -15.42 -23.15
CA LYS A 289 16.70 -14.25 -22.87
C LYS A 289 16.56 -13.79 -21.42
N THR A 290 15.34 -13.75 -20.90
CA THR A 290 15.04 -13.39 -19.51
C THR A 290 15.71 -14.35 -18.54
N LYS A 291 15.64 -15.67 -18.81
CA LYS A 291 16.36 -16.69 -18.03
C LYS A 291 17.87 -16.41 -18.01
N GLN A 292 18.46 -16.08 -19.16
CA GLN A 292 19.90 -15.76 -19.24
C GLN A 292 20.27 -14.51 -18.44
N VAL A 293 19.48 -13.44 -18.51
CA VAL A 293 19.72 -12.20 -17.75
C VAL A 293 19.64 -12.46 -16.25
N ILE A 294 18.56 -13.09 -15.78
CA ILE A 294 18.34 -13.37 -14.35
C ILE A 294 19.44 -14.31 -13.79
N GLN A 295 19.79 -15.37 -14.51
CA GLN A 295 20.86 -16.28 -14.09
C GLN A 295 22.22 -15.57 -13.99
N LYS A 296 22.51 -14.63 -14.90
CA LYS A 296 23.71 -13.79 -14.81
C LYS A 296 23.66 -12.90 -13.57
N VAL A 297 22.52 -12.31 -13.22
CA VAL A 297 22.36 -11.53 -11.98
C VAL A 297 22.66 -12.41 -10.76
N PHE A 298 21.97 -13.54 -10.61
CA PHE A 298 22.11 -14.41 -9.43
C PHE A 298 23.50 -15.02 -9.23
N LYS A 299 24.24 -15.26 -10.31
CA LYS A 299 25.61 -15.77 -10.22
C LYS A 299 26.52 -14.78 -9.50
N ASP A 300 26.50 -13.51 -9.89
CA ASP A 300 27.44 -12.51 -9.39
C ASP A 300 26.92 -11.76 -8.13
N TYR A 301 25.59 -11.73 -7.94
CA TYR A 301 24.97 -11.00 -6.83
C TYR A 301 25.43 -11.55 -5.46
N LYS A 302 25.87 -10.64 -4.58
CA LYS A 302 26.38 -10.91 -3.22
C LYS A 302 27.46 -12.00 -3.14
N GLY A 303 28.26 -12.22 -4.19
CA GLY A 303 29.48 -13.04 -4.14
C GLY A 303 29.26 -14.52 -3.75
N ASN A 304 30.01 -15.03 -2.76
CA ASN A 304 30.01 -16.45 -2.38
C ASN A 304 28.89 -16.86 -1.39
N ILE A 305 27.95 -15.97 -1.06
CA ILE A 305 26.90 -16.30 -0.08
C ILE A 305 25.93 -17.34 -0.70
N PRO A 306 25.67 -18.48 -0.03
CA PRO A 306 24.86 -19.56 -0.59
C PRO A 306 23.36 -19.21 -0.72
N TYR A 307 22.89 -18.22 0.04
CA TYR A 307 21.52 -17.70 -0.03
C TYR A 307 21.51 -16.17 0.10
N PHE A 308 20.51 -15.52 -0.49
CA PHE A 308 20.34 -14.08 -0.37
C PHE A 308 18.87 -13.68 -0.55
N LEU A 309 18.48 -12.56 0.05
CA LEU A 309 17.23 -11.88 -0.25
C LEU A 309 17.45 -10.94 -1.44
N ILE A 310 16.51 -10.97 -2.40
CA ILE A 310 16.44 -10.05 -3.53
C ILE A 310 14.98 -9.73 -3.85
N SER A 311 14.71 -8.48 -4.22
CA SER A 311 13.42 -8.01 -4.71
C SER A 311 13.37 -7.92 -6.23
N SER A 312 12.17 -7.77 -6.82
CA SER A 312 12.03 -7.55 -8.27
C SER A 312 12.67 -6.22 -8.70
N GLU A 313 12.61 -5.19 -7.86
CA GLU A 313 13.29 -3.91 -8.08
C GLU A 313 14.80 -4.07 -8.16
N GLU A 314 15.42 -4.73 -7.18
CA GLU A 314 16.86 -5.00 -7.17
C GLU A 314 17.28 -5.88 -8.35
N LEU A 315 16.44 -6.86 -8.73
CA LEU A 315 16.70 -7.71 -9.89
C LEU A 315 16.73 -6.89 -11.19
N ILE A 316 15.78 -5.96 -11.38
CA ILE A 316 15.75 -5.06 -12.54
C ILE A 316 16.95 -4.11 -12.52
N HIS A 317 17.26 -3.53 -11.36
CA HIS A 317 18.39 -2.62 -11.16
C HIS A 317 19.73 -3.29 -11.53
N GLU A 318 20.00 -4.47 -10.99
CA GLU A 318 21.20 -5.25 -11.27
C GLU A 318 21.26 -5.73 -12.73
N ALA A 319 20.12 -6.07 -13.34
CA ALA A 319 20.07 -6.41 -14.75
C ALA A 319 20.46 -5.22 -15.65
N LEU A 320 19.99 -4.01 -15.33
CA LEU A 320 20.31 -2.79 -16.05
C LEU A 320 21.77 -2.37 -15.90
N LEU A 321 22.34 -2.45 -14.68
CA LEU A 321 23.76 -2.19 -14.45
C LEU A 321 24.64 -3.07 -15.34
N LYS A 322 24.32 -4.37 -15.41
CA LYS A 322 25.04 -5.34 -16.25
C LYS A 322 24.80 -5.14 -17.75
N TYR A 323 23.67 -4.58 -18.14
CA TYR A 323 23.36 -4.30 -19.54
C TYR A 323 24.10 -3.06 -20.05
N LEU A 324 24.21 -2.01 -19.21
CA LEU A 324 24.89 -0.76 -19.54
C LEU A 324 26.39 -0.74 -19.19
N ASP A 325 26.91 -1.81 -18.58
CA ASP A 325 28.31 -1.91 -18.11
C ASP A 325 28.68 -0.80 -17.10
N LEU A 326 27.77 -0.57 -16.14
CA LEU A 326 27.91 0.43 -15.08
C LEU A 326 28.14 -0.23 -13.72
N THR A 327 28.81 0.49 -12.81
CA THR A 327 28.94 0.12 -11.40
C THR A 327 28.04 0.99 -10.53
N HIS A 328 27.75 0.53 -9.30
CA HIS A 328 27.02 1.35 -8.31
C HIS A 328 27.70 2.70 -8.04
N GLN A 329 29.03 2.74 -8.03
CA GLN A 329 29.79 3.99 -7.83
C GLN A 329 29.56 4.98 -8.99
N ASP A 330 29.43 4.50 -10.23
CA ASP A 330 29.18 5.36 -11.39
C ASP A 330 27.80 6.07 -11.30
N LEU A 331 26.84 5.50 -10.56
CA LEU A 331 25.53 6.12 -10.31
C LEU A 331 25.61 7.16 -9.17
N VAL A 332 26.28 6.82 -8.06
CA VAL A 332 26.50 7.74 -6.93
C VAL A 332 27.26 8.99 -7.39
N ASP A 333 28.29 8.82 -8.21
CA ASP A 333 29.07 9.92 -8.79
C ASP A 333 28.23 10.83 -9.72
N TYR A 334 27.17 10.29 -10.32
CA TYR A 334 26.25 11.05 -11.16
C TYR A 334 25.26 11.86 -10.32
N GLU A 335 24.65 11.27 -9.28
CA GLU A 335 23.68 11.93 -8.40
C GLU A 335 24.30 13.06 -7.56
N ASN A 336 25.56 12.92 -7.16
CA ASN A 336 26.29 13.92 -6.37
C ASN A 336 26.72 15.17 -7.15
N ARG A 337 26.57 15.18 -8.49
CA ARG A 337 26.86 16.38 -9.29
C ARG A 337 25.63 17.31 -9.27
N THR A 338 25.84 18.55 -8.84
CA THR A 338 24.81 19.58 -8.68
C THR A 338 23.86 19.65 -9.88
N LYS A 339 22.54 19.52 -9.61
CA LYS A 339 21.44 19.51 -10.60
C LYS A 339 21.29 20.81 -11.42
N GLY A 340 22.19 21.79 -11.26
CA GLY A 340 22.16 23.09 -11.95
C GLY A 340 22.37 23.06 -13.47
N MET A 341 22.63 21.89 -14.07
CA MET A 341 22.80 21.71 -15.52
C MET A 341 21.86 20.64 -16.14
N LEU A 342 20.89 20.09 -15.40
CA LEU A 342 20.06 18.98 -15.89
C LEU A 342 18.81 19.42 -16.69
N TYR A 343 18.43 20.70 -16.63
CA TYR A 343 17.17 21.16 -17.25
C TYR A 343 17.27 21.49 -18.76
N THR A 344 18.46 21.50 -19.36
CA THR A 344 18.63 21.85 -20.78
C THR A 344 18.92 20.66 -21.70
N ASP A 345 19.38 19.51 -21.18
CA ASP A 345 19.84 18.40 -22.02
C ASP A 345 18.87 17.20 -22.13
N ILE A 346 17.73 17.23 -21.42
CA ILE A 346 16.68 16.18 -21.53
C ILE A 346 15.86 16.32 -22.84
N LEU A 347 16.17 17.28 -23.71
CA LEU A 347 15.45 17.53 -24.98
C LEU A 347 16.03 16.83 -26.23
N ILE A 348 16.90 15.82 -26.10
CA ILE A 348 17.32 15.01 -27.26
C ILE A 348 16.69 13.62 -27.17
N HIS A 349 15.44 13.55 -27.63
CA HIS A 349 14.83 12.31 -28.11
C HIS A 349 15.59 11.82 -29.35
N SER A 350 16.63 11.01 -29.15
CA SER A 350 16.99 10.01 -30.15
C SER A 350 17.54 8.76 -29.47
N VAL A 351 16.83 7.65 -29.68
CA VAL A 351 17.35 6.30 -29.43
C VAL A 351 18.57 6.13 -30.34
N PRO A 352 19.79 5.89 -29.82
CA PRO A 352 20.90 5.55 -30.68
C PRO A 352 20.60 4.18 -31.29
N GLN A 353 20.46 4.14 -32.61
CA GLN A 353 20.52 2.88 -33.35
C GLN A 353 21.80 2.16 -32.96
N ALA A 354 21.67 0.86 -32.66
CA ALA A 354 22.78 0.01 -32.25
C ALA A 354 23.95 0.12 -33.24
N GLY A 355 25.02 0.81 -32.83
CA GLY A 355 26.19 0.98 -33.69
C GLY A 355 27.23 1.99 -33.20
N LYS A 356 28.21 1.52 -32.41
CA LYS A 356 29.62 1.97 -32.42
C LYS A 356 29.96 3.43 -32.05
N ALA A 357 29.42 3.97 -30.96
CA ALA A 357 30.10 5.02 -30.20
C ALA A 357 30.15 4.63 -28.72
N LYS A 358 31.32 4.74 -28.07
CA LYS A 358 31.43 4.57 -26.61
C LYS A 358 30.62 5.71 -25.98
N VAL A 359 29.37 5.41 -25.61
CA VAL A 359 28.54 6.29 -24.80
C VAL A 359 29.35 6.64 -23.54
N SER A 360 29.49 7.92 -23.25
CA SER A 360 30.20 8.34 -22.03
C SER A 360 29.49 7.73 -20.82
N LYS A 361 30.23 7.32 -19.79
CA LYS A 361 29.64 6.76 -18.55
C LYS A 361 28.53 7.66 -18.00
N HIS A 362 28.65 8.98 -18.16
CA HIS A 362 27.64 9.96 -17.78
C HIS A 362 26.31 9.82 -18.54
N GLN A 363 26.35 9.74 -19.87
CA GLN A 363 25.14 9.52 -20.68
C GLN A 363 24.50 8.16 -20.38
N ALA A 364 25.32 7.13 -20.10
CA ALA A 364 24.83 5.83 -19.68
C ALA A 364 24.13 5.89 -18.30
N SER A 365 24.69 6.61 -17.31
CA SER A 365 24.04 6.83 -16.01
C SER A 365 22.74 7.62 -16.12
N ALA A 366 22.67 8.65 -16.97
CA ALA A 366 21.41 9.38 -17.22
C ALA A 366 20.34 8.47 -17.84
N HIS A 367 20.74 7.66 -18.83
CA HIS A 367 19.85 6.70 -19.50
C HIS A 367 19.40 5.57 -18.55
N PHE A 368 20.25 5.17 -17.60
CA PHE A 368 19.92 4.16 -16.58
C PHE A 368 18.67 4.53 -15.79
N PHE A 369 18.58 5.75 -15.25
CA PHE A 369 17.42 6.17 -14.45
C PHE A 369 16.12 6.19 -15.26
N VAL A 370 16.18 6.65 -16.52
CA VAL A 370 15.01 6.64 -17.41
C VAL A 370 14.57 5.20 -17.73
N MET A 371 15.51 4.31 -18.06
CA MET A 371 15.20 2.89 -18.30
C MET A 371 14.63 2.23 -17.04
N LEU A 372 15.17 2.54 -15.87
CA LEU A 372 14.74 1.96 -14.60
C LEU A 372 13.29 2.35 -14.30
N GLU A 373 12.93 3.63 -14.42
CA GLU A 373 11.57 4.09 -14.18
C GLU A 373 10.56 3.55 -15.19
N ASN A 374 10.95 3.43 -16.47
CA ASN A 374 10.13 2.77 -17.49
C ASN A 374 9.91 1.28 -17.17
N ALA A 375 10.96 0.58 -16.73
CA ALA A 375 10.90 -0.83 -16.37
C ALA A 375 10.01 -1.07 -15.14
N LYS A 376 10.15 -0.25 -14.10
CA LYS A 376 9.30 -0.27 -12.90
C LYS A 376 7.84 -0.03 -13.25
N SER A 377 7.57 0.99 -14.06
CA SER A 377 6.20 1.34 -14.48
C SER A 377 5.56 0.21 -15.29
N ALA A 378 6.30 -0.40 -16.22
CA ALA A 378 5.81 -1.53 -17.02
C ALA A 378 5.52 -2.78 -16.18
N PHE A 379 6.35 -3.07 -15.17
CA PHE A 379 6.10 -4.17 -14.22
C PHE A 379 4.78 -3.97 -13.46
N LYS A 380 4.60 -2.78 -12.88
CA LYS A 380 3.43 -2.43 -12.07
C LYS A 380 2.14 -2.34 -12.89
N ALA A 381 2.22 -1.88 -14.15
CA ALA A 381 1.04 -1.56 -14.97
C ALA A 381 0.24 -2.79 -15.41
N LEU A 382 0.80 -3.98 -15.15
CA LEU A 382 0.13 -5.25 -15.36
C LEU A 382 -0.89 -5.55 -14.26
N THR A 383 -0.59 -5.24 -13.00
CA THR A 383 -1.40 -5.64 -11.83
C THR A 383 -2.14 -4.49 -11.16
N ASP A 384 -1.65 -3.25 -11.31
CA ASP A 384 -2.20 -2.07 -10.67
C ASP A 384 -2.77 -1.07 -11.70
N ASN A 385 -3.87 -0.39 -11.33
CA ASN A 385 -4.41 0.72 -12.09
C ASN A 385 -3.84 2.04 -11.53
N ALA A 386 -3.01 2.72 -12.33
CA ALA A 386 -2.28 3.91 -11.90
C ALA A 386 -3.20 5.02 -11.36
N LEU A 387 -4.33 5.31 -12.03
CA LEU A 387 -5.25 6.37 -11.60
C LEU A 387 -5.94 6.01 -10.28
N LEU A 388 -6.41 4.77 -10.15
CA LEU A 388 -7.05 4.30 -8.91
C LEU A 388 -6.08 4.37 -7.72
N LYS A 389 -4.83 3.94 -7.92
CA LYS A 389 -3.78 3.96 -6.89
C LYS A 389 -3.31 5.37 -6.54
N SER A 390 -3.13 6.24 -7.53
CA SER A 390 -2.83 7.64 -7.27
C SER A 390 -3.95 8.34 -6.50
N TRP A 391 -5.23 8.01 -6.75
CA TRP A 391 -6.35 8.51 -5.95
C TRP A 391 -6.30 7.99 -4.50
N GLU A 392 -6.10 6.68 -4.30
CA GLU A 392 -5.96 6.08 -2.97
C GLU A 392 -4.87 6.77 -2.12
N PHE A 393 -3.69 7.01 -2.71
CA PHE A 393 -2.58 7.66 -2.00
C PHE A 393 -2.77 9.17 -1.80
N THR A 394 -3.51 9.82 -2.70
CA THR A 394 -3.97 11.20 -2.49
C THR A 394 -4.94 11.26 -1.31
N LEU A 395 -5.86 10.30 -1.19
CA LEU A 395 -6.75 10.16 -0.03
C LEU A 395 -5.95 9.90 1.24
N ALA A 396 -4.95 9.00 1.21
CA ALA A 396 -4.12 8.65 2.36
C ALA A 396 -3.40 9.85 2.99
N SER A 397 -3.03 10.84 2.18
CA SER A 397 -2.37 12.06 2.65
C SER A 397 -3.25 12.93 3.57
N PHE A 398 -4.57 12.71 3.63
CA PHE A 398 -5.43 13.38 4.62
C PHE A 398 -5.24 12.86 6.05
N ALA A 399 -4.57 11.72 6.25
CA ALA A 399 -4.35 11.14 7.58
C ALA A 399 -3.42 11.96 8.49
N GLU A 400 -2.59 12.83 7.91
CA GLU A 400 -1.60 13.64 8.63
C GLU A 400 -2.02 15.11 8.80
N THR A 401 -3.31 15.42 8.58
CA THR A 401 -3.85 16.80 8.69
C THR A 401 -3.90 17.37 10.12
N LYS A 402 -3.24 16.75 11.10
CA LYS A 402 -3.02 17.36 12.41
C LYS A 402 -2.13 18.59 12.23
N ALA A 403 -2.69 19.78 12.38
CA ALA A 403 -1.92 21.03 12.41
C ALA A 403 -0.72 20.99 13.39
N ASN A 404 -0.79 20.12 14.41
CA ASN A 404 0.27 19.94 15.41
C ASN A 404 1.41 18.98 15.00
N PHE A 405 1.25 18.12 13.99
CA PHE A 405 2.24 17.06 13.69
C PHE A 405 3.30 17.51 12.67
N THR A 406 2.90 18.24 11.62
CA THR A 406 3.83 18.96 10.72
C THR A 406 4.66 19.98 11.49
N ARG A 407 4.02 20.64 12.46
CA ARG A 407 4.70 21.46 13.46
C ARG A 407 5.75 20.63 14.19
N TRP A 408 5.39 19.47 14.73
CA TRP A 408 6.29 18.66 15.56
C TRP A 408 7.56 18.19 14.82
N ASN A 409 7.48 17.62 13.61
CA ASN A 409 8.69 17.14 12.91
C ASN A 409 9.57 18.28 12.39
N LEU A 410 8.98 19.27 11.72
CA LEU A 410 9.73 20.39 11.18
C LEU A 410 10.35 21.20 12.34
N TYR A 411 9.57 21.55 13.37
CA TYR A 411 10.04 22.28 14.54
C TYR A 411 11.15 21.51 15.29
N SER A 412 10.98 20.21 15.52
CA SER A 412 12.02 19.38 16.17
C SER A 412 13.31 19.35 15.35
N SER A 413 13.20 19.27 14.03
CA SER A 413 14.38 19.26 13.16
C SER A 413 15.11 20.61 13.12
N LEU A 414 14.38 21.73 13.15
CA LEU A 414 14.94 23.09 13.06
C LEU A 414 15.56 23.56 14.38
N GLY A 415 15.01 23.12 15.50
CA GLY A 415 15.48 23.43 16.84
C GLY A 415 15.37 24.92 17.19
N PHE A 416 14.16 25.40 17.47
CA PHE A 416 13.89 26.81 17.77
C PHE A 416 14.13 27.20 19.23
N ALA A 417 14.40 26.25 20.12
CA ALA A 417 14.73 26.56 21.51
C ALA A 417 16.19 27.09 21.61
N PRO A 418 16.46 28.12 22.43
CA PRO A 418 17.81 28.62 22.64
C PRO A 418 18.78 27.57 23.21
N GLU A 419 18.26 26.57 23.92
CA GLU A 419 19.04 25.52 24.59
C GLU A 419 19.43 24.36 23.67
N GLU A 420 18.94 24.33 22.43
CA GLU A 420 19.19 23.25 21.47
C GLU A 420 20.44 23.53 20.63
N PRO A 421 21.58 22.87 20.92
CA PRO A 421 22.83 23.17 20.26
C PRO A 421 22.77 22.89 18.75
N GLY A 422 23.30 23.81 17.96
CA GLY A 422 23.31 23.76 16.50
C GLY A 422 21.94 24.03 15.85
N GLY A 423 20.91 24.37 16.63
CA GLY A 423 19.58 24.75 16.14
C GLY A 423 19.50 26.19 15.61
N ILE A 424 18.39 26.53 14.95
CA ILE A 424 18.12 27.90 14.50
C ILE A 424 17.86 28.82 15.70
N GLY A 425 17.26 28.31 16.77
CA GLY A 425 16.97 29.03 18.01
C GLY A 425 18.23 29.59 18.68
N GLU A 426 19.27 28.77 18.84
CA GLU A 426 20.56 29.20 19.35
C GLU A 426 21.18 30.33 18.50
N CYS A 427 21.13 30.18 17.17
CA CYS A 427 21.65 31.18 16.24
C CYS A 427 20.89 32.52 16.35
N LEU A 428 19.56 32.48 16.32
CA LEU A 428 18.70 33.65 16.49
C LEU A 428 18.94 34.32 17.84
N TYR A 429 18.95 33.54 18.93
CA TYR A 429 19.13 34.07 20.28
C TYR A 429 20.50 34.74 20.45
N ARG A 430 21.57 34.12 19.95
CA ARG A 430 22.92 34.70 19.99
C ARG A 430 22.98 36.05 19.27
N MET A 431 22.47 36.12 18.04
CA MET A 431 22.48 37.36 17.24
C MET A 431 21.65 38.47 17.87
N ILE A 432 20.43 38.16 18.35
CA ILE A 432 19.54 39.13 18.99
C ILE A 432 20.15 39.61 20.31
N LYS A 433 20.75 38.70 21.10
CA LYS A 433 21.42 39.06 22.35
C LYS A 433 22.62 39.98 22.13
N GLU A 434 23.47 39.70 21.14
CA GLU A 434 24.59 40.59 20.79
C GLU A 434 24.11 42.00 20.44
N LYS A 435 23.04 42.11 19.63
CA LYS A 435 22.44 43.40 19.26
C LYS A 435 21.80 44.12 20.46
N LEU A 436 21.12 43.36 21.33
CA LEU A 436 20.52 43.87 22.56
C LEU A 436 21.59 44.41 23.53
N ASP A 437 22.70 43.68 23.70
CA ASP A 437 23.81 44.08 24.56
C ASP A 437 24.47 45.37 24.05
N VAL A 438 24.65 45.50 22.72
CA VAL A 438 25.14 46.75 22.09
C VAL A 438 24.17 47.92 22.32
N CYS A 439 22.87 47.70 22.20
CA CYS A 439 21.86 48.73 22.46
C CYS A 439 21.87 49.13 23.94
N ASN A 440 21.93 48.18 24.86
CA ASN A 440 21.98 48.43 26.30
C ASN A 440 23.25 49.21 26.69
N GLN A 441 24.41 48.86 26.12
CA GLN A 441 25.65 49.61 26.35
C GLN A 441 25.52 51.04 25.83
N THR A 442 24.97 51.23 24.63
CA THR A 442 24.74 52.56 24.05
C THR A 442 23.77 53.38 24.90
N VAL A 443 22.70 52.77 25.43
CA VAL A 443 21.78 53.43 26.36
C VAL A 443 22.50 53.86 27.64
N GLN A 444 23.37 53.03 28.20
CA GLN A 444 24.16 53.37 29.38
C GLN A 444 25.14 54.52 29.11
N ASP A 445 25.84 54.48 27.98
CA ASP A 445 26.79 55.54 27.58
C ASP A 445 26.06 56.87 27.37
N ARG A 446 24.91 56.85 26.67
CA ARG A 446 24.07 58.04 26.45
C ARG A 446 23.42 58.55 27.72
N GLN A 447 23.05 57.66 28.64
CA GLN A 447 22.53 58.04 29.95
C GLN A 447 23.61 58.76 30.78
N ALA A 448 24.86 58.27 30.75
CA ALA A 448 25.98 58.94 31.41
C ALA A 448 26.28 60.32 30.78
N GLU A 449 26.26 60.42 29.45
CA GLU A 449 26.39 61.72 28.73
C GLU A 449 25.25 62.67 29.08
N TYR A 450 24.01 62.17 29.14
CA TYR A 450 22.83 62.94 29.53
C TYR A 450 22.95 63.48 30.96
N GLU A 451 23.38 62.66 31.92
CA GLU A 451 23.57 63.08 33.32
C GLU A 451 24.65 64.16 33.47
N MET A 452 25.73 64.05 32.69
CA MET A 452 26.79 65.07 32.65
C MET A 452 26.28 66.40 32.07
N LEU A 453 25.57 66.36 30.93
CA LEU A 453 25.00 67.55 30.29
C LEU A 453 23.86 68.17 31.10
N PHE A 454 23.03 67.36 31.75
CA PHE A 454 21.98 67.82 32.67
C PHE A 454 22.58 68.59 33.85
N SER A 455 23.69 68.10 34.41
CA SER A 455 24.43 68.79 35.48
C SER A 455 24.98 70.14 35.01
N GLN A 456 25.50 70.23 33.78
CA GLN A 456 25.97 71.47 33.18
C GLN A 456 24.83 72.48 32.92
N VAL A 457 23.68 72.01 32.39
CA VAL A 457 22.49 72.85 32.18
C VAL A 457 21.95 73.37 33.52
N LYS A 458 21.92 72.55 34.58
CA LYS A 458 21.53 72.96 35.93
C LYS A 458 22.48 74.01 36.53
N TYR A 459 23.78 73.84 36.30
CA TYR A 459 24.78 74.82 36.71
C TYR A 459 24.62 76.16 35.97
N LEU A 460 24.38 76.14 34.66
CA LEU A 460 24.08 77.33 33.87
C LEU A 460 22.77 78.00 34.31
N GLU A 461 21.73 77.22 34.64
CA GLU A 461 20.46 77.72 35.19
C GLU A 461 20.68 78.49 36.51
N GLN A 462 21.52 77.97 37.41
CA GLN A 462 21.90 78.65 38.66
C GLN A 462 22.72 79.92 38.41
N ARG A 463 23.65 79.90 37.43
CA ARG A 463 24.43 81.08 37.05
C ARG A 463 23.58 82.20 36.45
N ILE A 464 22.55 81.87 35.66
CA ILE A 464 21.58 82.85 35.15
C ILE A 464 20.88 83.60 36.30
N ARG A 465 20.57 82.89 37.41
CA ARG A 465 19.91 83.49 38.59
C ARG A 465 20.82 84.41 39.42
N HIS A 466 22.14 84.34 39.22
CA HIS A 466 23.14 85.09 39.99
C HIS A 466 24.03 86.02 39.13
N ALA A 467 23.65 86.29 37.88
CA ALA A 467 24.44 87.11 36.97
C ALA A 467 24.51 88.60 37.42
N SER A 468 25.71 89.16 37.46
CA SER A 468 26.00 90.52 37.94
C SER A 468 25.74 91.64 36.92
N THR A 469 25.66 91.32 35.62
CA THR A 469 25.47 92.31 34.54
C THR A 469 24.52 91.82 33.44
N GLU A 470 23.85 92.76 32.76
CA GLU A 470 22.86 92.45 31.71
C GLU A 470 23.48 91.83 30.44
N GLN A 471 24.74 92.15 30.14
CA GLN A 471 25.49 91.55 29.03
C GLN A 471 25.90 90.10 29.33
N GLU A 472 26.34 89.82 30.56
CA GLU A 472 26.68 88.47 31.03
C GLU A 472 25.44 87.55 31.04
N ALA A 473 24.28 88.07 31.48
CA ALA A 473 23.03 87.32 31.45
C ALA A 473 22.56 86.96 30.03
N LYS A 474 22.81 87.82 29.02
CA LYS A 474 22.49 87.52 27.61
C LYS A 474 23.40 86.42 27.04
N TRP A 475 24.69 86.45 27.37
CA TRP A 475 25.63 85.44 26.90
C TRP A 475 25.34 84.06 27.51
N ILE A 476 25.10 84.00 28.82
CA ILE A 476 24.75 82.74 29.51
C ILE A 476 23.40 82.20 29.02
N LYS A 477 22.44 83.05 28.62
CA LYS A 477 21.17 82.61 27.99
C LYS A 477 21.38 81.93 26.64
N ILE A 478 22.28 82.43 25.80
CA ILE A 478 22.61 81.83 24.50
C ILE A 478 23.28 80.46 24.71
N GLU A 479 24.23 80.38 25.65
CA GLU A 479 24.91 79.12 26.01
C GLU A 479 23.93 78.09 26.61
N TYR A 480 23.02 78.53 27.49
CA TYR A 480 21.93 77.71 28.03
C TYR A 480 21.00 77.17 26.94
N GLN A 481 20.57 78.00 25.99
CA GLN A 481 19.72 77.57 24.88
C GLN A 481 20.44 76.53 23.99
N SER A 482 21.73 76.72 23.72
CA SER A 482 22.52 75.74 22.97
C SER A 482 22.61 74.40 23.70
N LYS A 483 22.92 74.42 25.00
CA LYS A 483 23.07 73.21 25.82
C LYS A 483 21.74 72.52 26.12
N ALA A 484 20.64 73.27 26.23
CA ALA A 484 19.30 72.72 26.37
C ALA A 484 18.83 72.01 25.07
N ASN A 485 19.15 72.57 23.90
CA ASN A 485 18.88 71.90 22.63
C ASN A 485 19.71 70.61 22.50
N GLU A 486 21.00 70.64 22.88
CA GLU A 486 21.86 69.46 22.91
C GLU A 486 21.34 68.37 23.87
N LEU A 487 20.84 68.77 25.05
CA LEU A 487 20.20 67.87 26.01
C LEU A 487 18.92 67.23 25.45
N ASN A 488 18.06 68.01 24.77
CA ASN A 488 16.84 67.48 24.15
C ASN A 488 17.17 66.47 23.05
N VAL A 489 18.16 66.76 22.20
CA VAL A 489 18.62 65.82 21.15
C VAL A 489 19.17 64.53 21.77
N LEU A 490 19.96 64.61 22.84
CA LEU A 490 20.44 63.42 23.54
C LEU A 490 19.33 62.63 24.21
N GLN A 491 18.32 63.31 24.76
CA GLN A 491 17.14 62.65 25.32
C GLN A 491 16.38 61.88 24.24
N GLU A 492 16.11 62.50 23.09
CA GLU A 492 15.47 61.85 21.95
C GLU A 492 16.27 60.63 21.47
N LEU A 493 17.60 60.77 21.33
CA LEU A 493 18.48 59.66 20.94
C LEU A 493 18.50 58.53 21.97
N ARG A 494 18.51 58.85 23.27
CA ARG A 494 18.46 57.86 24.34
C ARG A 494 17.11 57.12 24.32
N ASP A 495 16.01 57.85 24.24
CA ASP A 495 14.67 57.29 24.27
C ASP A 495 14.42 56.41 23.01
N GLN A 496 14.96 56.80 21.85
CA GLN A 496 15.00 55.97 20.64
C GLN A 496 15.77 54.66 20.85
N MET A 497 16.95 54.71 21.46
CA MET A 497 17.75 53.51 21.73
C MET A 497 17.12 52.60 22.78
N HIS A 498 16.41 53.18 23.76
CA HIS A 498 15.68 52.42 24.76
C HIS A 498 14.48 51.69 24.15
N SER A 499 13.75 52.36 23.25
CA SER A 499 12.70 51.74 22.42
C SER A 499 13.26 50.60 21.58
N LYS A 500 14.42 50.81 20.93
CA LYS A 500 15.07 49.78 20.11
C LYS A 500 15.51 48.56 20.93
N ALA A 501 16.04 48.77 22.14
CA ALA A 501 16.39 47.68 23.06
C ALA A 501 15.16 46.88 23.52
N GLN A 502 14.04 47.57 23.78
CA GLN A 502 12.79 46.92 24.13
C GLN A 502 12.23 46.06 22.98
N GLN A 503 12.33 46.54 21.73
CA GLN A 503 11.96 45.76 20.55
C GLN A 503 12.82 44.49 20.42
N PHE A 504 14.16 44.60 20.56
CA PHE A 504 15.05 43.42 20.52
C PHE A 504 14.77 42.39 21.62
N ALA A 505 14.39 42.84 22.82
CA ALA A 505 14.05 41.93 23.92
C ALA A 505 12.81 41.06 23.60
N GLN A 506 11.88 41.56 22.78
CA GLN A 506 10.67 40.83 22.38
C GLN A 506 10.82 40.12 21.02
N LEU A 507 11.81 40.52 20.22
CA LEU A 507 12.00 40.06 18.84
C LEU A 507 12.17 38.55 18.72
N PHE A 508 12.88 37.90 19.64
CA PHE A 508 13.11 36.45 19.58
C PHE A 508 11.79 35.67 19.65
N ALA A 509 10.95 35.95 20.65
CA ALA A 509 9.67 35.28 20.81
C ALA A 509 8.71 35.59 19.65
N ALA A 510 8.69 36.84 19.20
CA ALA A 510 7.89 37.27 18.05
C ALA A 510 8.30 36.56 16.76
N LEU A 511 9.61 36.45 16.46
CA LEU A 511 10.11 35.73 15.28
C LEU A 511 9.71 34.25 15.30
N VAL A 512 9.85 33.58 16.45
CA VAL A 512 9.46 32.16 16.56
C VAL A 512 7.96 31.98 16.32
N GLU A 513 7.12 32.85 16.91
CA GLU A 513 5.66 32.81 16.71
C GLU A 513 5.26 33.11 15.26
N MET A 514 5.91 34.08 14.61
CA MET A 514 5.69 34.40 13.21
C MET A 514 6.06 33.22 12.29
N TYR A 515 7.26 32.63 12.45
CA TYR A 515 7.65 31.46 11.66
C TYR A 515 6.70 30.27 11.89
N ASP A 516 6.27 30.03 13.14
CA ASP A 516 5.29 28.99 13.49
C ASP A 516 3.97 29.15 12.73
N SER A 517 3.49 30.40 12.60
CA SER A 517 2.27 30.73 11.86
C SER A 517 2.41 30.58 10.33
N LEU A 518 3.63 30.77 9.79
CA LEU A 518 3.91 30.73 8.35
C LEU A 518 4.20 29.32 7.84
N PHE A 519 4.67 28.39 8.68
CA PHE A 519 5.01 27.03 8.25
C PHE A 519 3.91 26.31 7.47
N PRO A 520 2.62 26.30 7.90
CA PRO A 520 1.56 25.62 7.16
C PRO A 520 1.35 26.16 5.73
N SER A 521 1.69 27.43 5.49
CA SER A 521 1.58 28.09 4.17
C SER A 521 2.73 27.70 3.23
N TYR A 522 3.87 27.31 3.77
CA TYR A 522 5.08 26.98 3.01
C TYR A 522 5.43 25.49 2.98
N PHE A 523 5.01 24.71 3.98
CA PHE A 523 5.31 23.30 4.09
C PHE A 523 4.05 22.48 4.32
N GLN A 524 4.07 21.22 3.88
CA GLN A 524 3.03 20.25 4.17
C GLN A 524 3.58 18.84 4.01
N GLU A 525 3.09 17.93 4.83
CA GLU A 525 3.40 16.52 4.71
C GLU A 525 2.36 15.83 3.83
N VAL A 526 2.82 14.89 3.01
CA VAL A 526 1.99 14.01 2.20
C VAL A 526 2.44 12.58 2.34
N TYR A 527 1.49 11.67 2.15
CA TYR A 527 1.77 10.25 2.14
C TYR A 527 2.67 9.89 0.94
N ASP A 528 3.70 9.11 1.20
CA ASP A 528 4.63 8.61 0.19
C ASP A 528 4.56 7.07 0.14
N ALA A 529 3.87 6.57 -0.88
CA ALA A 529 3.67 5.14 -1.11
C ALA A 529 4.96 4.39 -1.51
N ASP A 530 6.03 5.07 -1.87
CA ASP A 530 7.30 4.42 -2.22
C ASP A 530 8.17 4.16 -0.98
N MET A 531 7.83 4.74 0.17
CA MET A 531 8.52 4.49 1.43
C MET A 531 8.03 3.21 2.11
N HIS A 532 8.95 2.35 2.51
CA HIS A 532 8.66 1.14 3.30
C HIS A 532 9.72 0.99 4.37
N ASP A 533 9.32 0.61 5.58
CA ASP A 533 10.24 0.31 6.67
C ASP A 533 10.76 -1.12 6.51
N VAL A 534 12.09 -1.27 6.38
CA VAL A 534 12.77 -2.56 6.14
C VAL A 534 12.61 -3.51 7.34
N SER A 535 12.20 -3.00 8.50
CA SER A 535 12.15 -3.73 9.77
C SER A 535 10.83 -4.44 10.08
N THR A 536 9.76 -4.21 9.32
CA THR A 536 8.44 -4.81 9.61
C THR A 536 8.28 -6.23 9.08
N GLY A 537 7.66 -7.09 9.89
CA GLY A 537 7.33 -8.46 9.49
C GLY A 537 6.39 -8.47 8.27
N PRO A 538 6.36 -9.55 7.47
CA PRO A 538 5.62 -9.59 6.20
C PRO A 538 4.09 -9.41 6.32
N TYR A 539 3.54 -9.48 7.54
CA TYR A 539 2.12 -9.36 7.84
C TYR A 539 1.83 -8.28 8.90
N ASP A 540 2.84 -7.55 9.33
CA ASP A 540 2.67 -6.34 10.14
C ASP A 540 2.72 -5.16 9.16
N ASP A 541 1.75 -4.25 9.26
CA ASP A 541 1.78 -3.09 8.38
C ASP A 541 3.04 -2.26 8.66
N SER A 542 3.81 -2.00 7.60
CA SER A 542 4.87 -1.00 7.64
C SER A 542 4.25 0.34 8.06
N PRO A 543 4.86 1.09 9.00
CA PRO A 543 4.34 2.39 9.35
C PRO A 543 4.34 3.28 8.10
N ALA A 544 3.29 4.09 7.98
CA ALA A 544 3.01 4.90 6.80
C ALA A 544 4.15 5.89 6.56
N GLY A 545 4.70 5.91 5.34
CA GLY A 545 5.72 6.90 4.97
C GLY A 545 5.10 8.26 4.68
N PHE A 546 5.68 9.31 5.24
CA PHE A 546 5.32 10.70 4.97
C PHE A 546 6.55 11.47 4.52
N ARG A 547 6.33 12.36 3.56
CA ARG A 547 7.36 13.23 2.98
C ARG A 547 6.92 14.69 3.04
N LEU A 548 7.89 15.56 3.31
CA LEU A 548 7.70 17.00 3.33
C LEU A 548 7.69 17.57 1.90
N LEU A 549 6.70 18.42 1.64
CA LEU A 549 6.58 19.26 0.45
C LEU A 549 6.89 20.71 0.80
N PHE A 550 7.49 21.42 -0.15
CA PHE A 550 7.62 22.86 -0.13
C PHE A 550 6.65 23.52 -1.12
N LYS A 551 5.81 24.43 -0.62
CA LYS A 551 4.71 25.10 -1.33
C LYS A 551 5.12 26.43 -1.99
N HIS A 552 6.28 26.97 -1.63
CA HIS A 552 6.74 28.30 -2.09
C HIS A 552 5.77 29.45 -1.75
N GLY A 553 4.92 29.29 -0.73
CA GLY A 553 3.86 30.26 -0.39
C GLY A 553 2.69 30.29 -1.38
N ARG A 554 2.57 29.28 -2.27
CA ARG A 554 1.57 29.26 -3.34
C ARG A 554 0.44 28.27 -3.03
N SER A 555 -0.77 28.64 -3.43
CA SER A 555 -1.94 27.76 -3.30
C SER A 555 -2.06 26.72 -4.42
N ASN A 556 -1.28 26.83 -5.50
CA ASN A 556 -1.32 25.91 -6.63
C ASN A 556 -0.39 24.70 -6.40
N THR A 557 -0.99 23.51 -6.26
CA THR A 557 -0.28 22.25 -5.97
C THR A 557 0.65 21.79 -7.08
N ALA A 558 0.41 22.17 -8.33
CA ALA A 558 1.27 21.81 -9.47
C ALA A 558 2.68 22.41 -9.37
N GLN A 559 2.87 23.42 -8.52
CA GLN A 559 4.13 24.11 -8.32
C GLN A 559 4.82 23.72 -7.01
N TRP A 560 4.21 22.83 -6.23
CA TRP A 560 4.79 22.33 -4.99
C TRP A 560 5.89 21.32 -5.32
N THR A 561 6.94 21.32 -4.51
CA THR A 561 8.13 20.48 -4.73
C THR A 561 8.30 19.50 -3.58
N LEU A 562 8.36 18.20 -3.92
CA LEU A 562 8.69 17.13 -2.96
C LEU A 562 10.15 17.23 -2.58
N ILE A 563 10.44 17.15 -1.28
CA ILE A 563 11.81 17.17 -0.79
C ILE A 563 12.35 15.74 -0.79
N GLN A 564 13.28 15.43 -1.70
CA GLN A 564 13.79 14.08 -1.88
C GLN A 564 15.02 13.77 -1.05
N ASN A 565 15.89 14.77 -0.89
CA ASN A 565 17.21 14.63 -0.30
C ASN A 565 17.58 15.84 0.56
N GLN A 566 18.75 15.74 1.21
CA GLN A 566 19.28 16.78 2.10
C GLN A 566 19.49 18.14 1.42
N ASN A 567 19.90 18.15 0.16
CA ASN A 567 20.19 19.39 -0.57
C ASN A 567 18.88 20.14 -0.86
N GLU A 568 17.85 19.42 -1.31
CA GLU A 568 16.53 19.98 -1.54
C GLU A 568 15.88 20.47 -0.23
N PHE A 569 16.16 19.81 0.90
CA PHE A 569 15.71 20.28 2.21
C PHE A 569 16.37 21.61 2.58
N ILE A 570 17.69 21.72 2.44
CA ILE A 570 18.42 22.98 2.66
C ILE A 570 17.89 24.09 1.73
N ASP A 571 17.76 23.81 0.43
CA ASP A 571 17.32 24.80 -0.55
C ASP A 571 15.89 25.29 -0.24
N ALA A 572 15.00 24.39 0.20
CA ALA A 572 13.65 24.75 0.64
C ALA A 572 13.66 25.65 1.89
N LEU A 573 14.48 25.33 2.90
CA LEU A 573 14.61 26.16 4.11
C LEU A 573 15.21 27.53 3.79
N VAL A 574 16.26 27.59 2.98
CA VAL A 574 16.87 28.86 2.55
C VAL A 574 15.86 29.71 1.80
N SER A 575 15.10 29.11 0.88
CA SER A 575 14.05 29.80 0.14
C SER A 575 12.95 30.32 1.07
N PHE A 576 12.56 29.54 2.09
CA PHE A 576 11.57 29.95 3.10
C PHE A 576 12.02 31.20 3.87
N PHE A 577 13.21 31.19 4.47
CA PHE A 577 13.70 32.33 5.26
C PHE A 577 13.91 33.60 4.42
N ILE A 578 14.33 33.46 3.15
CA ILE A 578 14.47 34.61 2.24
C ILE A 578 13.09 35.16 1.83
N THR A 579 12.12 34.29 1.52
CA THR A 579 10.80 34.74 1.03
C THR A 579 9.98 35.42 2.13
N THR A 580 10.08 34.90 3.36
CA THR A 580 9.35 35.41 4.53
C THR A 580 9.93 36.70 5.11
N GLU A 581 11.14 37.11 4.70
CA GLU A 581 11.77 38.37 5.13
C GLU A 581 10.84 39.57 4.92
N SER A 582 10.22 39.68 3.75
CA SER A 582 9.31 40.78 3.42
C SER A 582 8.03 40.76 4.25
N GLU A 583 7.53 39.58 4.64
CA GLU A 583 6.33 39.46 5.48
C GLU A 583 6.64 39.86 6.92
N ILE A 584 7.83 39.51 7.42
CA ILE A 584 8.30 39.85 8.76
C ILE A 584 8.61 41.35 8.89
N GLN A 585 9.21 41.98 7.88
CA GLN A 585 9.51 43.41 7.90
C GLN A 585 8.26 44.30 7.97
N ASN A 586 7.11 43.80 7.50
CA ASN A 586 5.84 44.53 7.55
C ASN A 586 5.12 44.41 8.92
N ASP A 587 5.65 43.65 9.87
CA ASP A 587 5.07 43.50 11.20
C ASP A 587 5.37 44.73 12.10
N PRO A 588 4.42 45.21 12.93
CA PRO A 588 4.65 46.33 13.84
C PRO A 588 5.84 46.15 14.81
N ILE A 589 6.20 44.92 15.16
CA ILE A 589 7.35 44.63 16.04
C ILE A 589 8.68 44.85 15.31
N ALA A 590 8.68 44.76 13.98
CA ALA A 590 9.84 44.94 13.11
C ALA A 590 10.07 46.40 12.66
N GLU A 591 9.16 47.32 13.00
CA GLU A 591 9.22 48.72 12.55
C GLU A 591 10.53 49.39 13.01
N GLY A 592 11.37 49.79 12.03
CA GLY A 592 12.67 50.41 12.27
C GLY A 592 13.85 49.44 12.44
N LEU A 593 13.63 48.14 12.25
CA LEU A 593 14.66 47.07 12.37
C LEU A 593 15.02 46.40 11.04
N ASP A 594 14.60 46.93 9.88
CA ASP A 594 14.74 46.28 8.57
C ASP A 594 16.14 45.72 8.29
N ARG A 595 17.17 46.55 8.49
CA ARG A 595 18.57 46.18 8.27
C ARG A 595 19.05 45.11 9.26
N ASP A 596 18.62 45.20 10.52
CA ASP A 596 18.99 44.24 11.56
C ASP A 596 18.31 42.88 11.29
N ILE A 597 17.07 42.88 10.80
CA ILE A 597 16.34 41.66 10.39
C ILE A 597 17.02 40.99 9.19
N SER A 598 17.41 41.75 8.17
CA SER A 598 18.16 41.20 7.02
C SER A 598 19.49 40.57 7.43
N GLU A 599 20.21 41.19 8.38
CA GLU A 599 21.45 40.63 8.93
C GLU A 599 21.20 39.32 9.72
N ILE A 600 20.14 39.27 10.52
CA ILE A 600 19.73 38.06 11.27
C ILE A 600 19.35 36.93 10.30
N ILE A 601 18.51 37.20 9.31
CA ILE A 601 18.07 36.20 8.32
C ILE A 601 19.27 35.69 7.51
N SER A 602 20.19 36.57 7.10
CA SER A 602 21.41 36.18 6.41
C SER A 602 22.29 35.24 7.24
N ALA A 603 22.39 35.48 8.55
CA ALA A 603 23.11 34.60 9.47
C ALA A 603 22.43 33.23 9.61
N VAL A 604 21.09 33.20 9.69
CA VAL A 604 20.30 31.94 9.71
C VAL A 604 20.50 31.15 8.42
N VAL A 605 20.41 31.79 7.25
CA VAL A 605 20.65 31.16 5.94
C VAL A 605 22.07 30.61 5.84
N GLY A 606 23.07 31.34 6.37
CA GLY A 606 24.44 30.87 6.47
C GLY A 606 24.57 29.61 7.35
N HIS A 607 23.90 29.61 8.51
CA HIS A 607 23.91 28.49 9.46
C HIS A 607 23.25 27.23 8.90
N ILE A 608 22.11 27.35 8.21
CA ILE A 608 21.37 26.22 7.61
C ILE A 608 22.23 25.44 6.60
N ARG A 609 23.17 26.12 5.94
CA ARG A 609 24.10 25.50 4.96
C ARG A 609 25.28 24.78 5.62
N THR A 610 25.43 24.85 6.94
CA THR A 610 26.54 24.20 7.66
C THR A 610 26.30 22.71 7.84
N ARG A 611 27.39 21.94 7.91
CA ARG A 611 27.36 20.52 8.25
C ARG A 611 26.81 20.29 9.67
N GLU A 612 27.16 21.18 10.58
CA GLU A 612 26.74 21.16 11.99
C GLU A 612 25.21 21.23 12.16
N PHE A 613 24.53 22.11 11.42
CA PHE A 613 23.07 22.21 11.46
C PHE A 613 22.40 20.89 11.04
N LEU A 614 22.85 20.27 9.94
CA LEU A 614 22.27 19.02 9.47
C LEU A 614 22.52 17.85 10.44
N GLU A 615 23.75 17.69 10.93
CA GLU A 615 24.07 16.61 11.88
C GLU A 615 23.24 16.73 13.16
N THR A 616 23.13 17.94 13.70
CA THR A 616 22.33 18.20 14.91
C THR A 616 20.83 18.04 14.66
N ALA A 617 20.33 18.32 13.44
CA ALA A 617 18.94 18.06 13.07
C ALA A 617 18.59 16.57 13.14
N PHE A 618 19.50 15.68 12.73
CA PHE A 618 19.31 14.23 12.88
C PHE A 618 19.30 13.80 14.35
N TYR A 619 20.16 14.38 15.20
CA TYR A 619 20.16 14.09 16.63
C TYR A 619 18.88 14.57 17.33
N ARG A 620 18.37 15.76 16.98
CA ARG A 620 17.08 16.26 17.49
C ARG A 620 15.92 15.38 17.04
N MET A 621 15.91 14.94 15.78
CA MET A 621 14.90 14.00 15.28
C MET A 621 14.95 12.66 16.02
N ALA A 622 16.15 12.11 16.28
CA ALA A 622 16.28 10.89 17.06
C ALA A 622 15.76 11.05 18.49
N ALA A 623 16.03 12.19 19.14
CA ALA A 623 15.51 12.50 20.47
C ALA A 623 13.98 12.63 20.48
N ALA A 624 13.41 13.33 19.50
CA ALA A 624 11.97 13.55 19.36
C ALA A 624 11.21 12.23 19.15
N HIS A 625 11.74 11.34 18.31
CA HIS A 625 11.13 10.03 18.01
C HIS A 625 11.55 8.92 18.98
N HIS A 626 12.33 9.23 20.03
CA HIS A 626 12.88 8.26 20.97
C HIS A 626 13.69 7.12 20.32
N THR A 627 14.38 7.41 19.21
CA THR A 627 15.26 6.46 18.51
C THR A 627 16.72 6.68 18.88
N LYS A 628 17.56 5.66 18.62
CA LYS A 628 18.99 5.73 18.96
C LYS A 628 19.72 6.68 18.00
N PRO A 629 20.51 7.66 18.49
CA PRO A 629 21.31 8.52 17.63
C PRO A 629 22.43 7.72 16.94
N ILE A 630 22.61 7.95 15.64
CA ILE A 630 23.65 7.31 14.82
C ILE A 630 24.85 8.25 14.73
N LYS A 631 26.07 7.72 14.95
CA LYS A 631 27.30 8.51 14.80
C LYS A 631 27.52 8.85 13.32
N ASP A 632 27.91 10.09 13.05
CA ASP A 632 28.14 10.61 11.69
C ASP A 632 26.94 10.37 10.75
N PRO A 633 25.77 10.99 11.05
CA PRO A 633 24.51 10.69 10.37
C PRO A 633 24.54 10.95 8.86
N LEU A 634 25.36 11.92 8.41
CA LEU A 634 25.48 12.27 7.00
C LEU A 634 26.16 11.19 6.15
N ASP A 635 27.07 10.41 6.75
CA ASP A 635 27.78 9.34 6.08
C ASP A 635 27.01 7.99 6.19
N HIS A 636 25.94 7.96 6.98
CA HIS A 636 25.12 6.76 7.26
C HIS A 636 23.62 7.00 7.09
N LEU A 637 23.22 7.81 6.10
CA LEU A 637 21.81 8.17 5.85
C LEU A 637 20.89 6.96 5.67
N ASP A 638 21.40 5.83 5.18
CA ASP A 638 20.60 4.60 4.96
C ASP A 638 20.23 3.89 6.26
N GLN A 639 20.94 4.17 7.37
CA GLN A 639 20.66 3.60 8.68
C GLN A 639 19.67 4.45 9.49
N ILE A 640 19.37 5.67 9.04
CA ILE A 640 18.48 6.61 9.72
C ILE A 640 17.04 6.40 9.26
N GLU A 641 16.20 5.89 10.17
CA GLU A 641 14.77 5.66 9.91
C GLU A 641 13.97 6.96 9.79
N LYS A 642 14.28 7.98 10.61
CA LYS A 642 13.52 9.25 10.68
C LYS A 642 14.41 10.41 10.25
N LYS A 643 14.15 10.97 9.08
CA LYS A 643 14.85 12.11 8.49
C LYS A 643 13.97 13.37 8.59
N PRO A 644 14.54 14.58 8.65
CA PRO A 644 13.75 15.82 8.74
C PRO A 644 12.69 16.00 7.65
N TRP A 645 12.95 15.51 6.44
CA TRP A 645 12.03 15.62 5.30
C TRP A 645 11.21 14.35 5.02
N VAL A 646 11.54 13.23 5.69
CA VAL A 646 11.03 11.89 5.37
C VAL A 646 11.00 11.05 6.64
N TYR A 647 9.84 10.53 7.01
CA TYR A 647 9.70 9.68 8.20
C TYR A 647 8.54 8.70 8.03
N THR A 648 8.53 7.66 8.85
CA THR A 648 7.37 6.75 8.96
C THR A 648 6.55 7.11 10.20
N SER A 649 5.22 7.14 10.13
CA SER A 649 4.35 7.35 11.29
C SER A 649 3.17 6.38 11.25
N GLY A 650 2.58 6.10 12.42
CA GLY A 650 1.29 5.42 12.50
C GLY A 650 0.18 6.38 12.09
N GLY A 651 -0.06 6.52 10.78
CA GLY A 651 -1.23 7.26 10.29
C GLY A 651 -2.50 6.73 10.97
N SER A 652 -3.32 7.60 11.55
CA SER A 652 -4.53 7.17 12.26
C SER A 652 -5.74 7.20 11.33
N MET A 653 -6.42 6.05 11.22
CA MET A 653 -7.70 5.95 10.50
C MET A 653 -8.73 6.97 11.03
N SER A 654 -8.72 7.26 12.34
CA SER A 654 -9.62 8.27 12.94
C SER A 654 -9.39 9.68 12.40
N THR A 655 -8.13 10.09 12.22
CA THR A 655 -7.77 11.40 11.64
C THR A 655 -8.20 11.46 10.18
N LEU A 656 -7.90 10.40 9.43
CA LEU A 656 -8.24 10.31 8.01
C LEU A 656 -9.75 10.43 7.80
N VAL A 657 -10.54 9.63 8.53
CA VAL A 657 -12.00 9.65 8.44
C VAL A 657 -12.54 11.04 8.81
N SER A 658 -11.99 11.65 9.85
CA SER A 658 -12.40 13.00 10.26
C SER A 658 -12.16 14.03 9.15
N ALA A 659 -10.94 14.08 8.63
CA ALA A 659 -10.51 15.08 7.65
C ALA A 659 -11.15 14.85 6.27
N TYR A 660 -11.14 13.62 5.77
CA TYR A 660 -11.63 13.30 4.44
C TYR A 660 -13.16 13.44 4.33
N PHE A 661 -13.90 13.02 5.38
CA PHE A 661 -15.36 13.15 5.40
C PHE A 661 -15.85 14.49 5.96
N ALA A 662 -14.95 15.45 6.23
CA ALA A 662 -15.28 16.80 6.66
C ALA A 662 -16.13 16.83 7.95
N ARG A 663 -15.74 16.04 8.96
CA ARG A 663 -16.42 16.02 10.26
C ARG A 663 -15.97 17.19 11.14
N ASP A 664 -16.62 17.48 12.25
CA ASP A 664 -16.04 18.39 13.26
C ASP A 664 -15.51 17.63 14.48
N GLN A 665 -16.02 16.42 14.69
CA GLN A 665 -15.68 15.55 15.80
C GLN A 665 -15.05 14.25 15.29
N LYS A 666 -14.17 13.68 16.12
CA LYS A 666 -13.62 12.35 15.86
C LYS A 666 -14.77 11.33 15.71
N PRO A 667 -14.64 10.38 14.77
CA PRO A 667 -15.65 9.35 14.59
C PRO A 667 -15.79 8.49 15.86
N SER A 668 -16.99 7.97 16.08
CA SER A 668 -17.33 7.15 17.23
C SER A 668 -16.78 5.73 17.04
N GLU A 669 -16.13 5.24 18.08
CA GLU A 669 -15.45 3.94 18.08
C GLU A 669 -15.81 3.16 19.34
N MET A 670 -16.00 1.85 19.19
CA MET A 670 -16.00 0.88 20.29
C MET A 670 -14.72 0.06 20.20
N SER A 671 -13.88 0.11 21.24
CA SER A 671 -12.63 -0.63 21.29
C SER A 671 -12.55 -1.55 22.52
N ARG A 672 -11.82 -2.66 22.38
CA ARG A 672 -11.56 -3.62 23.46
C ARG A 672 -10.32 -4.46 23.17
N TRP A 673 -9.46 -4.67 24.16
CA TRP A 673 -8.46 -5.74 24.15
C TRP A 673 -9.12 -7.09 24.49
N VAL A 674 -8.51 -8.19 24.06
CA VAL A 674 -9.09 -9.54 24.16
C VAL A 674 -8.10 -10.54 24.74
N GLU A 675 -8.60 -11.53 25.49
CA GLU A 675 -7.77 -12.59 26.10
C GLU A 675 -7.68 -13.88 25.28
N ASN A 676 -8.62 -14.08 24.35
CA ASN A 676 -8.69 -15.28 23.50
C ASN A 676 -9.48 -14.98 22.20
N PRO A 677 -9.33 -15.78 21.14
CA PRO A 677 -10.09 -15.61 19.90
C PRO A 677 -11.62 -15.63 20.07
N MET A 678 -12.13 -16.33 21.08
CA MET A 678 -13.57 -16.39 21.36
C MET A 678 -14.09 -15.05 21.90
N GLU A 679 -13.32 -14.35 22.74
CA GLU A 679 -13.67 -13.01 23.21
C GLU A 679 -13.74 -12.00 22.08
N LEU A 680 -12.81 -12.06 21.13
CA LEU A 680 -12.87 -11.22 19.93
C LEU A 680 -14.16 -11.48 19.15
N LEU A 681 -14.50 -12.75 18.93
CA LEU A 681 -15.73 -13.11 18.21
C LEU A 681 -17.00 -12.67 18.96
N VAL A 682 -17.03 -12.79 20.28
CA VAL A 682 -18.13 -12.27 21.11
C VAL A 682 -18.23 -10.76 21.01
N PHE A 683 -17.11 -10.03 21.12
CA PHE A 683 -17.07 -8.57 20.98
C PHE A 683 -17.62 -8.12 19.62
N LEU A 684 -17.25 -8.79 18.53
CA LEU A 684 -17.76 -8.51 17.19
C LEU A 684 -19.29 -8.65 17.13
N VAL A 685 -19.81 -9.80 17.58
CA VAL A 685 -21.25 -10.10 17.51
C VAL A 685 -22.07 -9.19 18.43
N ASP A 686 -21.61 -8.95 19.66
CA ASP A 686 -22.30 -8.07 20.61
C ASP A 686 -22.33 -6.62 20.13
N THR A 687 -21.26 -6.14 19.50
CA THR A 687 -21.22 -4.79 18.91
C THR A 687 -22.26 -4.66 17.79
N LEU A 688 -22.42 -5.70 16.95
CA LEU A 688 -23.43 -5.72 15.88
C LEU A 688 -24.87 -5.80 16.42
N LYS A 689 -25.09 -6.57 17.50
CA LYS A 689 -26.39 -6.65 18.20
C LYS A 689 -26.84 -5.30 18.77
N GLN A 690 -25.90 -4.46 19.17
CA GLN A 690 -26.16 -3.13 19.75
C GLN A 690 -26.40 -2.03 18.70
N LEU A 691 -26.25 -2.32 17.42
CA LEU A 691 -26.49 -1.33 16.36
C LEU A 691 -27.98 -0.93 16.29
N PRO A 692 -28.28 0.33 15.89
CA PRO A 692 -29.66 0.75 15.63
C PRO A 692 -30.37 -0.14 14.60
N PRO A 693 -31.67 -0.47 14.77
CA PRO A 693 -32.39 -1.38 13.87
C PRO A 693 -32.35 -0.98 12.40
N LYS A 694 -32.41 0.32 12.09
CA LYS A 694 -32.29 0.84 10.72
C LYS A 694 -30.97 0.45 10.05
N ILE A 695 -29.88 0.50 10.82
CA ILE A 695 -28.54 0.16 10.32
C ILE A 695 -28.42 -1.35 10.15
N GLN A 696 -28.96 -2.14 11.08
CA GLN A 696 -29.03 -3.60 10.94
C GLN A 696 -29.78 -4.01 9.68
N GLU A 697 -30.96 -3.42 9.41
CA GLU A 697 -31.73 -3.68 8.19
C GLU A 697 -30.95 -3.39 6.90
N GLU A 698 -30.10 -2.36 6.88
CA GLU A 698 -29.25 -2.07 5.72
C GLU A 698 -28.23 -3.18 5.45
N TYR A 699 -27.60 -3.72 6.49
CA TYR A 699 -26.67 -4.85 6.37
C TYR A 699 -27.36 -6.16 6.00
N GLU A 700 -28.64 -6.32 6.33
CA GLU A 700 -29.44 -7.46 5.88
C GLU A 700 -29.77 -7.38 4.39
N ARG A 701 -30.16 -6.19 3.92
CA ARG A 701 -30.52 -5.96 2.51
C ARG A 701 -29.31 -5.98 1.59
N SER A 702 -28.17 -5.51 2.08
CA SER A 702 -26.92 -5.39 1.33
C SER A 702 -25.79 -6.17 2.02
N PRO A 703 -25.65 -7.49 1.77
CA PRO A 703 -24.67 -8.34 2.46
C PRO A 703 -23.20 -7.92 2.30
N ASN A 704 -22.88 -7.19 1.22
CA ASN A 704 -21.53 -6.74 0.91
C ASN A 704 -21.15 -5.41 1.58
N LYS A 705 -22.13 -4.69 2.16
CA LYS A 705 -21.92 -3.40 2.83
C LYS A 705 -20.98 -3.58 4.03
N SER A 706 -20.09 -2.61 4.22
CA SER A 706 -18.95 -2.72 5.15
C SER A 706 -19.06 -1.83 6.38
N MET A 707 -18.21 -2.10 7.36
CA MET A 707 -17.90 -1.19 8.48
C MET A 707 -16.38 -1.08 8.63
N LEU A 708 -15.89 0.10 9.00
CA LEU A 708 -14.48 0.27 9.32
C LEU A 708 -14.15 -0.42 10.65
N MET A 709 -13.09 -1.21 10.64
CA MET A 709 -12.58 -1.94 11.80
C MET A 709 -11.05 -1.90 11.80
N HIS A 710 -10.43 -2.00 12.96
CA HIS A 710 -8.99 -2.18 13.07
C HIS A 710 -8.63 -3.21 14.14
N SER A 711 -7.51 -3.90 13.90
CA SER A 711 -6.74 -4.63 14.89
C SER A 711 -5.61 -3.72 15.42
N PRO A 712 -4.88 -4.14 16.46
CA PRO A 712 -3.70 -3.43 16.94
C PRO A 712 -2.66 -3.04 15.88
N THR A 713 -2.58 -3.77 14.76
CA THR A 713 -1.57 -3.56 13.72
C THR A 713 -2.12 -3.33 12.32
N HIS A 714 -3.45 -3.43 12.10
CA HIS A 714 -4.02 -3.41 10.75
C HIS A 714 -5.45 -2.87 10.69
N ALA A 715 -5.76 -2.04 9.69
CA ALA A 715 -7.11 -1.54 9.44
C ALA A 715 -7.79 -2.26 8.25
N PHE A 716 -9.03 -2.68 8.43
CA PHE A 716 -9.75 -3.56 7.49
C PHE A 716 -11.27 -3.37 7.55
N LEU A 717 -12.01 -4.16 6.75
CA LEU A 717 -13.45 -4.00 6.59
C LEU A 717 -14.24 -5.15 7.21
N LEU A 718 -14.96 -4.86 8.29
CA LEU A 718 -15.94 -5.77 8.87
C LEU A 718 -17.12 -5.94 7.90
N LYS A 719 -17.62 -7.18 7.77
CA LYS A 719 -18.71 -7.57 6.85
C LYS A 719 -19.91 -8.14 7.62
N PRO A 720 -20.76 -7.28 8.24
CA PRO A 720 -21.88 -7.72 9.07
C PRO A 720 -22.88 -8.62 8.34
N GLY A 721 -23.04 -8.43 7.02
CA GLY A 721 -24.02 -9.14 6.21
C GLY A 721 -23.64 -10.56 5.79
N PHE A 722 -22.40 -11.01 6.06
CA PHE A 722 -21.95 -12.36 5.72
C PHE A 722 -22.74 -13.43 6.46
N ASN A 723 -23.14 -14.51 5.77
CA ASN A 723 -24.17 -15.45 6.22
C ASN A 723 -24.07 -15.90 7.69
N ARG A 724 -22.95 -16.51 8.09
CA ARG A 724 -22.79 -17.02 9.46
C ARG A 724 -22.66 -15.92 10.52
N LEU A 725 -22.04 -14.80 10.17
CA LEU A 725 -21.93 -13.66 11.08
C LEU A 725 -23.31 -13.01 11.29
N LYS A 726 -24.08 -12.86 10.21
CA LYS A 726 -25.48 -12.41 10.21
C LYS A 726 -26.38 -13.28 11.07
N GLU A 727 -26.26 -14.60 10.94
CA GLU A 727 -26.98 -15.55 11.79
C GLU A 727 -26.64 -15.33 13.27
N ALA A 728 -25.36 -15.08 13.60
CA ALA A 728 -24.91 -14.89 14.98
C ALA A 728 -25.47 -13.65 15.67
N TRP A 729 -25.48 -12.49 14.99
CA TRP A 729 -25.97 -11.25 15.60
C TRP A 729 -27.48 -11.07 15.49
N LYS A 730 -28.18 -11.78 14.60
CA LYS A 730 -29.65 -11.80 14.56
C LYS A 730 -30.27 -12.66 15.66
N ASP A 731 -29.52 -13.59 16.22
CA ASP A 731 -30.01 -14.50 17.25
C ASP A 731 -30.13 -13.80 18.62
N GLU A 732 -31.26 -13.99 19.29
CA GLU A 732 -31.57 -13.36 20.59
C GLU A 732 -30.92 -14.09 21.78
N THR A 733 -30.36 -15.28 21.59
CA THR A 733 -29.69 -16.02 22.66
C THR A 733 -28.37 -15.35 23.06
N TYR A 734 -27.88 -15.72 24.23
CA TYR A 734 -26.60 -15.22 24.75
C TYR A 734 -25.47 -15.59 23.78
N THR A 735 -24.77 -14.57 23.30
CA THR A 735 -23.81 -14.65 22.18
C THR A 735 -22.78 -15.77 22.33
N TYR A 736 -22.17 -15.90 23.51
CA TYR A 736 -21.20 -16.97 23.76
C TYR A 736 -21.81 -18.37 23.65
N ILE A 737 -23.03 -18.58 24.15
CA ILE A 737 -23.72 -19.89 24.10
C ILE A 737 -24.00 -20.26 22.66
N TRP A 738 -24.52 -19.31 21.87
CA TRP A 738 -24.80 -19.52 20.46
C TRP A 738 -23.53 -19.90 19.68
N LEU A 739 -22.46 -19.11 19.84
CA LEU A 739 -21.19 -19.37 19.17
C LEU A 739 -20.63 -20.74 19.53
N ARG A 740 -20.62 -21.07 20.83
CA ARG A 740 -20.12 -22.36 21.31
C ARG A 740 -20.91 -23.53 20.70
N ASP A 741 -22.23 -23.46 20.70
CA ASP A 741 -23.08 -24.60 20.36
C ASP A 741 -23.34 -24.73 18.84
N GLN A 742 -23.37 -23.62 18.09
CA GLN A 742 -23.64 -23.62 16.65
C GLN A 742 -22.39 -23.64 15.78
N ILE A 743 -21.26 -23.11 16.28
CA ILE A 743 -20.04 -22.95 15.49
C ILE A 743 -18.91 -23.82 16.03
N LEU A 744 -18.54 -23.67 17.31
CA LEU A 744 -17.34 -24.32 17.85
C LEU A 744 -17.52 -25.83 18.02
N LYS A 745 -18.51 -26.27 18.81
CA LYS A 745 -18.71 -27.69 19.13
C LYS A 745 -18.87 -28.56 17.88
N PRO A 746 -19.72 -28.23 16.90
CA PRO A 746 -19.86 -29.06 15.70
C PRO A 746 -18.55 -29.19 14.91
N ALA A 747 -17.72 -28.15 14.91
CA ALA A 747 -16.44 -28.17 14.20
C ALA A 747 -15.37 -28.95 14.98
N GLN A 748 -15.36 -28.87 16.31
CA GLN A 748 -14.50 -29.69 17.17
C GLN A 748 -14.87 -31.18 17.06
N GLU A 749 -16.15 -31.52 17.23
CA GLU A 749 -16.66 -32.89 17.10
C GLU A 749 -16.34 -33.48 15.72
N PHE A 750 -16.45 -32.70 14.64
CA PHE A 750 -16.06 -33.15 13.31
C PHE A 750 -14.57 -33.47 13.23
N THR A 751 -13.72 -32.62 13.80
CA THR A 751 -12.25 -32.77 13.77
C THR A 751 -11.81 -33.98 14.59
N GLU A 752 -12.36 -34.15 15.80
CA GLU A 752 -12.08 -35.27 16.71
C GLU A 752 -12.46 -36.63 16.09
N GLN A 753 -13.47 -36.65 15.21
CA GLN A 753 -13.89 -37.86 14.49
C GLN A 753 -12.92 -38.29 13.36
N ILE A 754 -11.97 -37.43 12.96
CA ILE A 754 -11.00 -37.76 11.91
C ILE A 754 -9.90 -38.64 12.48
N LEU A 755 -10.02 -39.95 12.25
CA LEU A 755 -8.99 -40.93 12.59
C LEU A 755 -8.25 -41.39 11.33
N LEU A 756 -6.93 -41.20 11.31
CA LEU A 756 -6.07 -41.62 10.21
C LEU A 756 -5.57 -43.04 10.46
N ASP A 757 -5.82 -43.94 9.52
CA ASP A 757 -5.20 -45.26 9.51
C ASP A 757 -3.77 -45.21 8.96
N GLU A 758 -3.06 -46.33 9.01
CA GLU A 758 -1.64 -46.39 8.65
C GLU A 758 -1.39 -45.98 7.19
N GLU A 759 -2.24 -46.42 6.26
CA GLU A 759 -2.14 -46.03 4.85
C GLU A 759 -2.43 -44.53 4.64
N ALA A 760 -3.45 -43.98 5.31
CA ALA A 760 -3.76 -42.56 5.25
C ALA A 760 -2.62 -41.69 5.82
N VAL A 761 -2.00 -42.11 6.93
CA VAL A 761 -0.81 -41.45 7.50
C VAL A 761 0.33 -41.44 6.48
N GLN A 762 0.63 -42.57 5.83
CA GLN A 762 1.72 -42.65 4.85
C GLN A 762 1.46 -41.78 3.63
N VAL A 763 0.22 -41.74 3.12
CA VAL A 763 -0.17 -40.84 2.02
C VAL A 763 0.03 -39.38 2.43
N LEU A 764 -0.41 -39.01 3.64
CA LEU A 764 -0.26 -37.64 4.14
C LEU A 764 1.22 -37.23 4.30
N ILE A 765 2.05 -38.12 4.83
CA ILE A 765 3.51 -37.91 4.93
C ILE A 765 4.12 -37.69 3.55
N GLU A 766 3.75 -38.48 2.54
CA GLU A 766 4.28 -38.29 1.19
C GLU A 766 3.80 -36.97 0.56
N LEU A 767 2.56 -36.56 0.80
CA LEU A 767 2.05 -35.24 0.36
C LEU A 767 2.80 -34.09 1.03
N ILE A 768 3.08 -34.18 2.34
CA ILE A 768 3.90 -33.20 3.07
C ILE A 768 5.33 -33.18 2.53
N ALA A 769 5.92 -34.35 2.25
CA ALA A 769 7.27 -34.47 1.69
C ALA A 769 7.42 -33.72 0.36
N GLN A 770 6.37 -33.65 -0.46
CA GLN A 770 6.38 -32.89 -1.71
C GLN A 770 6.41 -31.36 -1.49
N LYS A 771 5.94 -30.88 -0.34
CA LYS A 771 5.95 -29.45 0.03
C LYS A 771 7.27 -29.01 0.68
N ILE A 772 8.04 -29.95 1.22
CA ILE A 772 9.35 -29.68 1.81
C ILE A 772 10.38 -29.41 0.71
N PRO A 773 11.36 -28.51 0.91
CA PRO A 773 12.42 -28.27 -0.06
C PRO A 773 13.24 -29.54 -0.37
N VAL A 774 13.66 -29.70 -1.63
CA VAL A 774 14.25 -30.96 -2.16
C VAL A 774 15.37 -31.53 -1.29
N ASN A 775 16.22 -30.66 -0.73
CA ASN A 775 17.37 -31.03 0.09
C ASN A 775 16.98 -31.74 1.41
N TYR A 776 15.79 -31.48 1.94
CA TYR A 776 15.33 -32.02 3.22
C TYR A 776 14.39 -33.23 3.06
N ARG A 777 13.85 -33.46 1.85
CA ARG A 777 12.85 -34.52 1.59
C ARG A 777 13.33 -35.91 1.95
N HIS A 778 14.58 -36.25 1.65
CA HIS A 778 15.13 -37.56 1.98
C HIS A 778 15.19 -37.79 3.50
N TYR A 779 15.64 -36.79 4.25
CA TYR A 779 15.68 -36.85 5.71
C TYR A 779 14.28 -36.99 6.28
N PHE A 780 13.33 -36.19 5.80
CA PHE A 780 11.94 -36.26 6.22
C PHE A 780 11.34 -37.65 5.99
N ARG A 781 11.49 -38.20 4.78
CA ARG A 781 11.02 -39.56 4.47
C ARG A 781 11.66 -40.61 5.39
N LYS A 782 12.97 -40.50 5.66
CA LYS A 782 13.66 -41.43 6.55
C LYS A 782 13.12 -41.36 7.99
N THR A 783 12.87 -40.15 8.50
CA THR A 783 12.39 -39.93 9.87
C THR A 783 10.98 -40.49 10.08
N PHE A 784 10.12 -40.40 9.05
CA PHE A 784 8.72 -40.82 9.14
C PHE A 784 8.39 -42.15 8.43
N ALA A 785 9.38 -42.85 7.90
CA ALA A 785 9.21 -44.13 7.17
C ALA A 785 8.51 -45.24 7.98
N HIS A 786 8.59 -45.17 9.31
CA HIS A 786 8.13 -46.23 10.22
C HIS A 786 7.07 -45.74 11.22
N LEU A 787 6.23 -44.79 10.83
CA LEU A 787 5.05 -44.43 11.62
C LEU A 787 4.00 -45.53 11.53
N TYR A 788 3.81 -46.27 12.63
CA TYR A 788 2.79 -47.31 12.75
C TYR A 788 1.58 -46.86 13.57
N GLY A 789 0.47 -47.55 13.35
CA GLY A 789 -0.76 -47.41 14.13
C GLY A 789 -1.67 -46.26 13.68
N ARG A 790 -2.92 -46.33 14.12
CA ARG A 790 -3.90 -45.25 13.91
C ARG A 790 -3.50 -44.02 14.72
N LYS A 791 -3.70 -42.84 14.16
CA LYS A 791 -3.39 -41.56 14.81
C LYS A 791 -4.52 -40.58 14.63
N SER A 792 -4.76 -39.74 15.63
CA SER A 792 -5.54 -38.52 15.40
C SER A 792 -4.72 -37.52 14.57
N VAL A 793 -5.39 -36.53 14.00
CA VAL A 793 -4.74 -35.46 13.25
C VAL A 793 -3.79 -34.65 14.15
N SER A 794 -4.23 -34.32 15.37
CA SER A 794 -3.43 -33.60 16.37
C SER A 794 -2.19 -34.38 16.80
N GLU A 795 -2.32 -35.69 17.05
CA GLU A 795 -1.17 -36.55 17.37
C GLU A 795 -0.13 -36.55 16.25
N LEU A 796 -0.56 -36.73 15.00
CA LEU A 796 0.34 -36.73 13.84
C LEU A 796 1.03 -35.38 13.67
N ARG A 797 0.29 -34.28 13.75
CA ARG A 797 0.85 -32.92 13.66
C ARG A 797 1.93 -32.71 14.72
N ASN A 798 1.64 -33.02 15.98
CA ASN A 798 2.58 -32.81 17.08
C ASN A 798 3.84 -33.66 16.90
N LEU A 799 3.72 -34.89 16.39
CA LEU A 799 4.89 -35.72 16.04
C LEU A 799 5.75 -35.07 14.95
N ILE A 800 5.12 -34.50 13.92
CA ILE A 800 5.83 -33.83 12.83
C ILE A 800 6.58 -32.61 13.35
N LEU A 801 5.89 -31.71 14.05
CA LEU A 801 6.50 -30.47 14.58
C LEU A 801 7.65 -30.76 15.55
N ASN A 802 7.47 -31.72 16.47
CA ASN A 802 8.52 -32.14 17.40
C ASN A 802 9.78 -32.66 16.67
N ALA A 803 9.64 -33.30 15.51
CA ALA A 803 10.78 -33.76 14.74
C ALA A 803 11.53 -32.59 14.07
N PHE A 804 10.80 -31.61 13.53
CA PHE A 804 11.39 -30.38 12.98
C PHE A 804 12.14 -29.55 14.03
N GLU A 805 11.70 -29.59 15.29
CA GLU A 805 12.38 -28.92 16.41
C GLU A 805 13.63 -29.65 16.91
N LYS A 806 13.66 -30.99 16.82
CA LYS A 806 14.74 -31.80 17.41
C LYS A 806 15.79 -32.27 16.41
N ASP A 807 15.41 -32.50 15.16
CA ASP A 807 16.29 -33.03 14.13
C ASP A 807 16.97 -31.90 13.35
N ARG A 808 18.29 -31.75 13.54
CA ARG A 808 19.11 -30.79 12.79
C ARG A 808 19.04 -31.01 11.27
N GLY A 809 18.78 -32.24 10.83
CA GLY A 809 18.60 -32.58 9.42
C GLY A 809 17.30 -32.06 8.81
N LEU A 810 16.37 -31.56 9.63
CA LEU A 810 15.11 -30.94 9.22
C LEU A 810 15.06 -29.44 9.54
N GLN A 811 16.20 -28.87 9.94
CA GLN A 811 16.34 -27.45 10.26
C GLN A 811 17.12 -26.70 9.17
N ARG A 812 16.72 -25.45 8.95
CA ARG A 812 17.39 -24.45 8.13
C ARG A 812 18.00 -23.39 9.07
N GLY A 813 19.20 -23.69 9.58
CA GLY A 813 19.79 -22.88 10.64
C GLY A 813 18.99 -23.06 11.93
N ASP A 814 18.50 -21.96 12.50
CA ASP A 814 17.66 -21.97 13.71
C ASP A 814 16.15 -22.09 13.41
N GLN A 815 15.76 -22.15 12.13
CA GLN A 815 14.35 -22.26 11.72
C GLN A 815 14.02 -23.66 11.19
N PRO A 816 12.81 -24.19 11.39
CA PRO A 816 12.41 -25.46 10.81
C PRO A 816 12.26 -25.37 9.29
N ALA A 817 12.52 -26.46 8.56
CA ALA A 817 12.35 -26.48 7.09
C ALA A 817 10.89 -26.50 6.61
N LEU A 818 9.92 -26.66 7.53
CA LEU A 818 8.49 -26.47 7.34
C LEU A 818 7.94 -25.74 8.56
N LEU A 819 7.23 -24.63 8.35
CA LEU A 819 6.62 -23.87 9.43
C LEU A 819 5.33 -24.53 9.91
N SER A 820 4.99 -24.33 11.18
CA SER A 820 3.77 -24.90 11.75
C SER A 820 2.50 -24.36 11.09
N GLU A 821 2.51 -23.09 10.67
CA GLU A 821 1.43 -22.46 9.91
C GLU A 821 1.20 -23.12 8.54
N GLU A 822 2.28 -23.50 7.85
CA GLU A 822 2.22 -24.16 6.54
C GLU A 822 1.62 -25.56 6.67
N LEU A 823 2.03 -26.31 7.71
CA LEU A 823 1.46 -27.61 8.01
C LEU A 823 -0.05 -27.51 8.31
N ASP A 824 -0.45 -26.57 9.16
CA ASP A 824 -1.85 -26.36 9.54
C ASP A 824 -2.70 -25.99 8.32
N SER A 825 -2.16 -25.14 7.43
CA SER A 825 -2.78 -24.77 6.14
C SER A 825 -3.04 -25.98 5.23
N TYR A 826 -2.07 -26.89 5.12
CA TYR A 826 -2.21 -28.11 4.32
C TYR A 826 -3.24 -29.06 4.92
N LEU A 827 -3.21 -29.28 6.24
CA LEU A 827 -4.18 -30.13 6.92
C LEU A 827 -5.61 -29.61 6.73
N TYR A 828 -5.82 -28.30 6.89
CA TYR A 828 -7.12 -27.66 6.66
C TYR A 828 -7.65 -27.86 5.24
N SER A 829 -6.76 -27.78 4.24
CA SER A 829 -7.14 -27.91 2.83
C SER A 829 -7.35 -29.36 2.38
N TRP A 830 -6.61 -30.30 2.95
CA TRP A 830 -6.58 -31.70 2.49
C TRP A 830 -7.57 -32.62 3.20
N LEU A 831 -7.94 -32.31 4.44
CA LEU A 831 -8.80 -33.18 5.25
C LEU A 831 -10.30 -32.97 4.97
N PRO A 832 -11.12 -34.03 5.17
CA PRO A 832 -10.73 -35.40 5.52
C PRO A 832 -10.17 -36.18 4.32
N LEU A 833 -9.21 -37.08 4.59
CA LEU A 833 -8.79 -38.07 3.60
C LEU A 833 -9.88 -39.13 3.40
N PHE A 834 -9.95 -39.71 2.21
CA PHE A 834 -10.89 -40.80 1.95
C PHE A 834 -10.31 -41.89 1.04
N PRO A 835 -10.76 -43.15 1.23
CA PRO A 835 -10.32 -44.24 0.38
C PRO A 835 -10.76 -44.03 -1.07
N ARG A 836 -9.87 -44.32 -2.00
CA ARG A 836 -10.09 -44.13 -3.43
C ARG A 836 -11.34 -44.82 -3.97
N TYR A 837 -11.72 -45.98 -3.46
CA TYR A 837 -12.92 -46.70 -3.91
C TYR A 837 -14.22 -45.89 -3.69
N GLN A 838 -14.20 -44.87 -2.82
CA GLN A 838 -15.35 -43.99 -2.60
C GLN A 838 -15.42 -42.80 -3.58
N LEU A 839 -14.38 -42.57 -4.40
CA LEU A 839 -14.27 -41.40 -5.26
C LEU A 839 -15.49 -41.21 -6.15
N GLU A 840 -15.89 -42.27 -6.86
CA GLU A 840 -17.03 -42.26 -7.77
C GLU A 840 -18.32 -41.85 -7.04
N LYS A 841 -18.61 -42.49 -5.91
CA LYS A 841 -19.78 -42.18 -5.07
C LYS A 841 -19.79 -40.71 -4.64
N ARG A 842 -18.67 -40.22 -4.11
CA ARG A 842 -18.57 -38.84 -3.60
C ARG A 842 -18.73 -37.79 -4.69
N ILE A 843 -18.15 -38.03 -5.86
CA ILE A 843 -18.32 -37.17 -7.04
C ILE A 843 -19.81 -37.05 -7.39
N PHE A 844 -20.54 -38.17 -7.45
CA PHE A 844 -21.96 -38.13 -7.78
C PHE A 844 -22.81 -37.43 -6.74
N GLU A 845 -22.58 -37.70 -5.45
CA GLU A 845 -23.33 -37.04 -4.38
C GLU A 845 -23.11 -35.52 -4.39
N ILE A 846 -21.89 -35.06 -4.71
CA ILE A 846 -21.62 -33.62 -4.88
C ILE A 846 -22.38 -33.09 -6.10
N ILE A 847 -22.16 -33.67 -7.27
CA ILE A 847 -22.64 -33.13 -8.54
C ILE A 847 -24.17 -33.17 -8.64
N GLN A 848 -24.83 -34.17 -8.05
CA GLN A 848 -26.30 -34.25 -7.99
C GLN A 848 -26.94 -33.09 -7.22
N LEU A 849 -26.22 -32.50 -6.27
CA LEU A 849 -26.69 -31.37 -5.47
C LEU A 849 -26.32 -30.01 -6.08
N LEU A 850 -25.55 -29.98 -7.18
CA LEU A 850 -25.16 -28.73 -7.83
C LEU A 850 -26.28 -28.18 -8.72
N PRO A 851 -26.57 -26.86 -8.64
CA PRO A 851 -27.55 -26.23 -9.50
C PRO A 851 -27.03 -26.08 -10.94
N GLY A 852 -27.94 -26.02 -11.91
CA GLY A 852 -27.62 -25.69 -13.32
C GLY A 852 -27.09 -26.84 -14.19
N LEU A 853 -26.93 -28.05 -13.65
CA LEU A 853 -26.56 -29.25 -14.42
C LEU A 853 -27.79 -30.06 -14.85
N THR A 854 -27.81 -30.54 -16.10
CA THR A 854 -28.91 -31.36 -16.64
C THR A 854 -28.68 -32.84 -16.36
N VAL A 855 -29.74 -33.64 -16.46
CA VAL A 855 -29.65 -35.11 -16.37
C VAL A 855 -28.69 -35.69 -17.42
N THR A 856 -28.61 -35.08 -18.60
CA THR A 856 -27.66 -35.46 -19.65
C THR A 856 -26.21 -35.25 -19.20
N HIS A 857 -25.89 -34.08 -18.62
CA HIS A 857 -24.55 -33.83 -18.07
C HIS A 857 -24.19 -34.84 -16.97
N LEU A 858 -25.13 -35.16 -16.07
CA LEU A 858 -24.90 -36.17 -15.02
C LEU A 858 -24.54 -37.54 -15.59
N ASN A 859 -25.25 -37.98 -16.63
CA ASN A 859 -24.99 -39.26 -17.29
C ASN A 859 -23.63 -39.27 -18.03
N GLU A 860 -23.24 -38.15 -18.63
CA GLU A 860 -21.93 -38.00 -19.27
C GLU A 860 -20.80 -37.98 -18.25
N ILE A 861 -20.99 -37.29 -17.12
CA ILE A 861 -20.07 -37.29 -15.98
C ILE A 861 -19.87 -38.71 -15.49
N LYS A 862 -20.96 -39.48 -15.37
CA LYS A 862 -20.88 -40.87 -14.94
C LYS A 862 -20.01 -41.72 -15.86
N LYS A 863 -20.29 -41.66 -17.17
CA LYS A 863 -19.49 -42.38 -18.17
C LYS A 863 -18.01 -41.95 -18.17
N ALA A 864 -17.73 -40.66 -17.96
CA ALA A 864 -16.37 -40.15 -17.88
C ALA A 864 -15.64 -40.70 -16.65
N VAL A 865 -16.27 -40.69 -15.48
CA VAL A 865 -15.70 -41.23 -14.23
C VAL A 865 -15.41 -42.74 -14.34
N ASP A 866 -16.33 -43.51 -14.93
CA ASP A 866 -16.14 -44.95 -15.15
C ASP A 866 -14.86 -45.23 -15.96
N LYS A 867 -14.62 -44.45 -17.01
CA LYS A 867 -13.42 -44.55 -17.86
C LYS A 867 -12.15 -44.11 -17.13
N LEU A 868 -12.23 -43.03 -16.35
CA LEU A 868 -11.10 -42.54 -15.55
C LEU A 868 -10.64 -43.55 -14.51
N ASN A 869 -11.57 -44.27 -13.88
CA ASN A 869 -11.27 -45.34 -12.92
C ASN A 869 -10.45 -46.48 -13.56
N VAL A 870 -10.67 -46.78 -14.84
CA VAL A 870 -9.94 -47.84 -15.56
C VAL A 870 -8.49 -47.45 -15.84
N LEU A 871 -8.23 -46.19 -16.19
CA LEU A 871 -6.90 -45.70 -16.58
C LEU A 871 -5.91 -45.59 -15.42
N THR A 872 -6.38 -45.57 -14.17
CA THR A 872 -5.59 -45.11 -13.01
C THR A 872 -5.33 -46.19 -11.96
N ARG A 873 -5.29 -47.47 -12.34
CA ARG A 873 -5.07 -48.64 -11.45
C ARG A 873 -3.77 -48.67 -10.62
N ARG A 874 -2.83 -47.71 -10.77
CA ARG A 874 -1.53 -47.63 -10.06
C ARG A 874 -1.41 -46.44 -9.08
N SER A 875 -2.54 -45.88 -8.69
CA SER A 875 -2.70 -44.67 -7.88
C SER A 875 -2.54 -44.87 -6.36
N GLN A 876 -2.47 -43.76 -5.61
CA GLN A 876 -2.52 -43.76 -4.15
C GLN A 876 -3.82 -44.36 -3.60
N PRO A 877 -3.78 -45.01 -2.42
CA PRO A 877 -4.95 -45.64 -1.79
C PRO A 877 -5.96 -44.62 -1.23
N TYR A 878 -5.47 -43.44 -0.82
CA TYR A 878 -6.26 -42.35 -0.25
C TYR A 878 -6.16 -41.08 -1.11
N LEU A 879 -7.25 -40.29 -1.10
CA LEU A 879 -7.34 -39.00 -1.78
C LEU A 879 -7.74 -37.90 -0.80
N THR A 880 -7.36 -36.65 -1.12
CA THR A 880 -7.66 -35.48 -0.31
C THR A 880 -8.99 -34.83 -0.67
N ALA A 881 -9.58 -34.10 0.28
CA ALA A 881 -10.74 -33.24 0.04
C ALA A 881 -10.47 -32.20 -1.05
N HIS A 882 -9.25 -31.63 -1.10
CA HIS A 882 -8.84 -30.72 -2.16
C HIS A 882 -8.92 -31.38 -3.55
N ILE A 883 -8.30 -32.54 -3.73
CA ILE A 883 -8.30 -33.26 -5.02
C ILE A 883 -9.73 -33.60 -5.46
N LEU A 884 -10.60 -34.04 -4.53
CA LEU A 884 -12.01 -34.31 -4.85
C LEU A 884 -12.71 -33.09 -5.47
N ARG A 885 -12.50 -31.90 -4.90
CA ARG A 885 -13.07 -30.65 -5.42
C ARG A 885 -12.50 -30.32 -6.79
N GLU A 886 -11.19 -30.43 -6.98
CA GLU A 886 -10.55 -30.16 -8.28
C GLU A 886 -11.00 -31.13 -9.38
N ILE A 887 -11.22 -32.40 -9.06
CA ILE A 887 -11.79 -33.39 -10.01
C ILE A 887 -13.22 -33.00 -10.40
N CYS A 888 -14.07 -32.62 -9.43
CA CYS A 888 -15.43 -32.18 -9.72
C CYS A 888 -15.44 -30.98 -10.68
N LYS A 889 -14.58 -29.97 -10.42
CA LYS A 889 -14.44 -28.79 -11.30
C LYS A 889 -13.95 -29.18 -12.69
N SER A 890 -12.94 -30.05 -12.77
CA SER A 890 -12.37 -30.55 -14.03
C SER A 890 -13.42 -31.22 -14.91
N LEU A 891 -14.23 -32.10 -14.31
CA LEU A 891 -15.30 -32.82 -15.01
C LEU A 891 -16.38 -31.88 -15.55
N ILE A 892 -16.79 -30.88 -14.75
CA ILE A 892 -17.75 -29.86 -15.19
C ILE A 892 -17.21 -29.10 -16.41
N CYS A 893 -15.96 -28.63 -16.37
CA CYS A 893 -15.32 -27.94 -17.50
C CYS A 893 -15.28 -28.81 -18.78
N LEU A 894 -14.86 -30.06 -18.66
CA LEU A 894 -14.70 -30.98 -19.80
C LEU A 894 -16.03 -31.32 -20.48
N ILE A 895 -17.06 -31.58 -19.67
CA ILE A 895 -18.33 -32.10 -20.18
C ILE A 895 -19.17 -30.99 -20.77
N THR A 896 -19.21 -29.84 -20.10
CA THR A 896 -19.92 -28.66 -20.60
C THR A 896 -19.15 -27.93 -21.71
N GLU A 897 -17.85 -28.17 -21.86
CA GLU A 897 -16.95 -27.41 -22.76
C GLU A 897 -17.06 -25.89 -22.55
N LYS A 898 -17.23 -25.51 -21.28
CA LYS A 898 -17.30 -24.13 -20.80
C LYS A 898 -16.24 -23.94 -19.71
N THR A 899 -15.67 -22.74 -19.67
CA THR A 899 -14.69 -22.34 -18.65
C THR A 899 -15.28 -21.43 -17.59
N SER A 900 -16.42 -20.79 -17.90
CA SER A 900 -17.08 -19.81 -17.06
C SER A 900 -18.60 -20.00 -17.10
N PHE A 901 -19.25 -19.62 -16.01
CA PHE A 901 -20.65 -19.94 -15.72
C PHE A 901 -21.35 -18.79 -14.98
N PRO A 902 -22.70 -18.73 -15.05
CA PRO A 902 -23.50 -17.82 -14.22
C PRO A 902 -23.61 -18.24 -12.76
N ILE A 903 -23.13 -19.45 -12.41
CA ILE A 903 -23.17 -20.02 -11.06
C ILE A 903 -21.73 -20.16 -10.57
N ASP A 904 -21.46 -19.74 -9.34
CA ASP A 904 -20.16 -19.90 -8.70
C ASP A 904 -19.96 -21.36 -8.25
N TYR A 905 -19.53 -22.22 -9.18
CA TYR A 905 -19.23 -23.61 -8.88
C TYR A 905 -18.05 -23.78 -7.91
N HIS A 906 -17.15 -22.81 -7.75
CA HIS A 906 -16.11 -22.89 -6.71
C HIS A 906 -16.74 -22.87 -5.32
N LYS A 907 -17.68 -21.94 -5.11
CA LYS A 907 -18.45 -21.82 -3.86
C LYS A 907 -19.40 -23.00 -3.65
N GLU A 908 -20.21 -23.34 -4.65
CA GLU A 908 -21.22 -24.40 -4.53
C GLU A 908 -20.61 -25.78 -4.25
N ILE A 909 -19.53 -26.16 -4.95
CA ILE A 909 -18.82 -27.44 -4.69
C ILE A 909 -18.29 -27.47 -3.26
N SER A 910 -17.74 -26.35 -2.78
CA SER A 910 -17.22 -26.24 -1.42
C SER A 910 -18.33 -26.35 -0.36
N LEU A 911 -19.47 -25.69 -0.57
CA LEU A 911 -20.63 -25.76 0.33
C LEU A 911 -21.22 -27.18 0.38
N VAL A 912 -21.42 -27.81 -0.77
CA VAL A 912 -21.96 -29.18 -0.86
C VAL A 912 -20.99 -30.19 -0.23
N SER A 913 -19.68 -30.05 -0.50
CA SER A 913 -18.66 -30.91 0.10
C SER A 913 -18.67 -30.83 1.62
N ARG A 914 -18.83 -29.63 2.20
CA ARG A 914 -18.97 -29.46 3.66
C ARG A 914 -20.26 -30.08 4.20
N LYS A 915 -21.38 -29.86 3.52
CA LYS A 915 -22.69 -30.43 3.91
C LYS A 915 -22.66 -31.97 3.96
N LEU A 916 -21.89 -32.59 3.07
CA LEU A 916 -21.72 -34.05 3.00
C LEU A 916 -20.61 -34.58 3.93
N GLY A 917 -19.88 -33.71 4.65
CA GLY A 917 -18.75 -34.12 5.49
C GLY A 917 -17.48 -34.50 4.70
N TYR A 918 -17.35 -34.03 3.45
CA TYR A 918 -16.20 -34.29 2.56
C TYR A 918 -15.16 -33.17 2.58
N ALA A 919 -15.32 -32.18 3.45
CA ALA A 919 -14.36 -31.10 3.70
C ALA A 919 -14.50 -30.63 5.16
N ILE A 920 -13.45 -30.00 5.70
CA ILE A 920 -13.49 -29.33 7.00
C ILE A 920 -14.68 -28.34 7.06
N PRO A 921 -15.40 -28.24 8.21
CA PRO A 921 -16.49 -27.31 8.41
C PRO A 921 -16.16 -25.89 7.98
N ALA A 922 -17.17 -25.16 7.49
CA ALA A 922 -16.94 -23.80 6.99
C ALA A 922 -16.36 -22.90 8.09
N PRO A 923 -15.45 -21.99 7.75
CA PRO A 923 -14.97 -20.99 8.68
C PRO A 923 -16.05 -19.93 8.91
N LEU A 924 -15.97 -19.21 10.03
CA LEU A 924 -16.77 -18.00 10.24
C LEU A 924 -15.98 -16.80 9.68
N ILE A 925 -16.24 -16.46 8.41
CA ILE A 925 -15.67 -15.28 7.76
C ILE A 925 -16.38 -14.05 8.29
N PHE A 926 -15.63 -13.07 8.81
CA PHE A 926 -16.23 -11.86 9.40
C PHE A 926 -15.75 -10.57 8.73
N ALA A 927 -14.59 -10.57 8.05
CA ALA A 927 -14.03 -9.35 7.49
C ALA A 927 -13.21 -9.58 6.22
N ASP A 928 -13.15 -8.54 5.40
CA ASP A 928 -12.27 -8.41 4.23
C ASP A 928 -10.97 -7.76 4.69
N THR A 929 -9.82 -8.38 4.44
CA THR A 929 -8.51 -7.88 4.93
C THR A 929 -7.99 -6.71 4.11
N ASN A 930 -8.69 -6.29 3.06
CA ASN A 930 -8.20 -5.41 2.00
C ASN A 930 -7.06 -6.00 1.16
N TRP A 931 -6.52 -7.18 1.50
CA TRP A 931 -5.50 -7.85 0.70
C TRP A 931 -6.11 -8.53 -0.54
N VAL A 932 -5.24 -8.88 -1.48
CA VAL A 932 -5.64 -9.28 -2.84
C VAL A 932 -6.55 -10.52 -2.86
N LYS A 933 -6.31 -11.49 -1.98
CA LYS A 933 -6.92 -12.84 -2.02
C LYS A 933 -7.58 -13.29 -0.74
N GLU A 934 -7.45 -12.54 0.34
CA GLU A 934 -7.64 -13.07 1.70
C GLU A 934 -8.77 -12.34 2.43
N GLU A 935 -9.47 -13.08 3.29
CA GLU A 935 -10.47 -12.61 4.24
C GLU A 935 -10.04 -13.05 5.64
N PHE A 936 -10.49 -12.36 6.68
CA PHE A 936 -10.35 -12.84 8.05
C PHE A 936 -11.51 -13.77 8.42
N GLY A 937 -11.17 -14.92 9.00
CA GLY A 937 -12.14 -15.85 9.53
C GLY A 937 -11.65 -16.66 10.71
N PHE A 938 -12.60 -17.11 11.52
CA PHE A 938 -12.34 -18.01 12.63
C PHE A 938 -12.47 -19.47 12.18
N VAL A 939 -11.48 -20.28 12.55
CA VAL A 939 -11.35 -21.68 12.15
C VAL A 939 -11.05 -22.52 13.39
N ILE A 940 -11.66 -23.70 13.50
CA ILE A 940 -11.15 -24.75 14.38
C ILE A 940 -10.00 -25.42 13.65
N ASN A 941 -8.77 -25.18 14.09
CA ASN A 941 -7.59 -25.73 13.47
C ASN A 941 -7.64 -27.27 13.57
N PRO A 942 -7.65 -28.02 12.46
CA PRO A 942 -7.79 -29.47 12.51
C PRO A 942 -6.62 -30.16 13.19
N GLY A 943 -5.48 -29.47 13.28
CA GLY A 943 -4.27 -29.97 13.88
C GLY A 943 -4.07 -29.55 15.35
N ALA A 944 -4.52 -28.35 15.73
CA ALA A 944 -4.42 -27.88 17.12
C ALA A 944 -5.72 -28.10 17.94
N GLU A 945 -6.84 -28.42 17.28
CA GLU A 945 -8.17 -28.63 17.87
C GLU A 945 -8.73 -27.39 18.61
N ALA A 946 -8.14 -26.22 18.36
CA ALA A 946 -8.48 -24.95 19.00
C ALA A 946 -9.05 -23.94 17.99
N LEU A 947 -9.83 -22.99 18.49
CA LEU A 947 -10.31 -21.84 17.72
C LEU A 947 -9.17 -20.85 17.51
N GLU A 948 -8.91 -20.51 16.25
CA GLU A 948 -7.85 -19.61 15.85
C GLU A 948 -8.34 -18.57 14.84
N LEU A 949 -7.66 -17.43 14.77
CA LEU A 949 -7.84 -16.43 13.72
C LEU A 949 -6.98 -16.79 12.49
N TRP A 950 -7.61 -16.87 11.33
CA TRP A 950 -6.97 -17.27 10.08
C TRP A 950 -7.20 -16.22 9.00
N ARG A 951 -6.24 -16.15 8.06
CA ARG A 951 -6.45 -15.56 6.75
C ARG A 951 -6.87 -16.68 5.78
N ILE A 952 -8.00 -16.52 5.14
CA ILE A 952 -8.65 -17.58 4.35
C ILE A 952 -9.05 -17.05 2.98
N ASP A 953 -9.17 -17.94 2.00
CA ASP A 953 -9.73 -17.55 0.70
C ASP A 953 -11.23 -17.21 0.82
N PRO A 954 -11.83 -16.49 -0.16
CA PRO A 954 -13.21 -16.00 -0.05
C PRO A 954 -14.28 -17.10 0.09
N ILE A 955 -13.94 -18.34 -0.26
CA ILE A 955 -14.83 -19.51 -0.14
C ILE A 955 -14.50 -20.38 1.10
N GLY A 956 -13.42 -20.07 1.82
CA GLY A 956 -12.92 -20.79 3.00
C GLY A 956 -12.36 -22.18 2.73
N SER A 957 -11.96 -22.49 1.49
CA SER A 957 -11.45 -23.79 1.06
C SER A 957 -9.97 -24.01 1.38
N SER A 958 -9.22 -22.92 1.60
CA SER A 958 -7.81 -22.88 1.98
C SER A 958 -7.55 -21.66 2.86
N GLY A 959 -6.53 -21.72 3.71
CA GLY A 959 -6.16 -20.60 4.57
C GLY A 959 -4.93 -20.89 5.40
N VAL A 960 -4.44 -19.89 6.13
CA VAL A 960 -3.25 -19.96 6.98
C VAL A 960 -3.56 -19.32 8.34
N PRO A 961 -3.14 -19.93 9.47
CA PRO A 961 -3.30 -19.32 10.79
C PRO A 961 -2.45 -18.04 10.93
N MET A 962 -2.98 -17.05 11.64
CA MET A 962 -2.30 -15.77 11.91
C MET A 962 -1.46 -15.83 13.19
N LYS A 963 -0.42 -16.68 13.27
CA LYS A 963 0.33 -16.83 14.54
C LYS A 963 1.15 -15.59 14.93
N SER A 964 1.56 -14.78 13.96
CA SER A 964 2.17 -13.47 14.25
C SER A 964 1.25 -12.55 15.07
N TRP A 965 -0.06 -12.76 15.03
CA TRP A 965 -1.05 -11.99 15.78
C TRP A 965 -1.50 -12.67 17.08
N GLU A 966 -0.95 -13.84 17.42
CA GLU A 966 -1.34 -14.60 18.62
C GLU A 966 -1.15 -13.76 19.89
N MET A 967 -0.09 -12.95 19.96
CA MET A 967 0.17 -12.04 21.09
C MET A 967 -0.92 -10.99 21.35
N TRP A 968 -1.77 -10.71 20.35
CA TRP A 968 -2.91 -9.79 20.42
C TRP A 968 -4.23 -10.49 20.74
N LEU A 969 -4.19 -11.82 20.78
CA LEU A 969 -5.32 -12.71 20.92
C LEU A 969 -5.18 -13.63 22.13
N ASP A 970 -4.05 -13.67 22.82
CA ASP A 970 -3.78 -14.55 23.97
C ASP A 970 -3.67 -13.79 25.32
N GLY A 971 -3.91 -12.47 25.30
CA GLY A 971 -3.80 -11.59 26.47
C GLY A 971 -2.37 -11.23 26.87
N SER A 972 -1.35 -11.62 26.09
CA SER A 972 0.06 -11.28 26.32
C SER A 972 0.31 -9.77 26.17
N ARG A 973 -0.40 -9.12 25.25
CA ARG A 973 -0.35 -7.66 25.04
C ARG A 973 -1.69 -7.01 25.36
N ARG A 974 -1.65 -5.95 26.17
CA ARG A 974 -2.83 -5.21 26.69
C ARG A 974 -2.74 -3.70 26.41
N ASP A 975 -1.72 -3.31 25.67
CA ASP A 975 -1.39 -1.93 25.31
C ASP A 975 -2.23 -1.41 24.14
N LEU A 976 -2.74 -2.29 23.28
CA LEU A 976 -3.51 -1.95 22.09
C LEU A 976 -4.82 -2.75 22.01
N ASP A 977 -5.86 -2.08 21.52
CA ASP A 977 -7.22 -2.63 21.41
C ASP A 977 -7.57 -3.01 19.97
N TRP A 978 -8.56 -3.89 19.82
CA TRP A 978 -9.34 -4.03 18.60
C TRP A 978 -10.47 -3.01 18.60
N GLY A 979 -10.81 -2.39 17.48
CA GLY A 979 -11.84 -1.34 17.44
C GLY A 979 -12.74 -1.35 16.20
N ILE A 980 -14.01 -0.99 16.40
CA ILE A 980 -15.05 -0.90 15.37
C ILE A 980 -15.65 0.51 15.35
N TYR A 981 -15.70 1.12 14.17
CA TYR A 981 -16.37 2.41 13.96
C TYR A 981 -17.87 2.18 13.78
N ASN A 982 -18.60 2.16 14.89
CA ASN A 982 -19.96 1.67 15.00
C ASN A 982 -21.05 2.60 14.45
N ARG A 983 -20.70 3.76 13.90
CA ARG A 983 -21.64 4.71 13.29
C ARG A 983 -21.32 4.93 11.81
N PRO A 984 -21.78 4.04 10.91
CA PRO A 984 -21.53 4.13 9.48
C PRO A 984 -21.87 5.49 8.85
N PHE A 985 -22.99 6.11 9.23
CA PHE A 985 -23.37 7.44 8.71
C PHE A 985 -22.31 8.54 8.94
N GLU A 986 -21.29 8.29 9.77
CA GLU A 986 -20.18 9.21 9.96
C GLU A 986 -19.18 9.24 8.79
N TYR A 987 -19.17 8.19 7.97
CA TYR A 987 -18.28 7.97 6.83
C TYR A 987 -19.03 7.47 5.58
N TYR A 988 -20.36 7.65 5.53
CA TYR A 988 -21.20 7.54 4.35
C TYR A 988 -21.88 8.89 4.10
N LYS A 989 -21.73 9.44 2.90
CA LYS A 989 -22.38 10.70 2.48
C LYS A 989 -23.69 10.47 1.76
#